data_AF-A0A7X8XF69-F1
#
_entry.id   AF-A0A7X8XF69-F1
#
_cell.length_a   1.000
_cell.length_b   1.000
_cell.length_c   1.000
_cell.angle_alpha   90.00
_cell.angle_beta   90.00
_cell.angle_gamma   90.00
#
_symmetry.space_group_name_H-M   'P 1'
#
loop_
_entity.id
_entity.type
_entity.pdbx_description
1 polymer ?
#
loop_
_entity_poly.entity_id
_entity_poly.type
_entity_poly.pdbx_seq_one_letter_code
_entity_poly.pdbx_strand_id
1 'polypeptide(L)'
;MKEKKFLKYLALILVFVLIVSVSFLADTVSASTPLTVEQAINNQGLNNQTVRGYIIGTVGNGPQLVTSGHVDTNLMLASNQNETDVAKMLPVQLPKTAVRTAWNLKDHPENLGKQVDVTGNLTPYFSAPGLKNTSSIVEVETGDPPSNPDDPPASVLTIAEARLVTGTTVFETSGIVTFIDKQNLTIQDATAGIVARISAVNPDIKLGDQLQVKGTPGSFKGLQQINVSEYAVKSSDNALPEAQKVSLADLLADNKAYESERVLLENLTVKEEKYTNSPSFTDGTNEIASYKIPVDTLKNGDKVNLIAISSYFNAPQLRVAKAEDITLLTGGDTGDPGNPPASELTIAEGRLETGSYTTSGIVTMVDGQSITIQDDTAGIVLRLRNYDGSIKLGDLIEATGTNGDYRGLLQLNETSYSVKSSGNPLPAAQEITLDNYLADAENYESERIKIKNATLVTLNTTGNSLLTADGTQINIYKIPAGEYQAGNIVNVTAIAAQYRDTYQLRVADASHVEIVDEQTLEDKIFTTDLPDPITEQDILDFQTSEGITKIYNVKEAAALKDEAGKGIYVIGVVTYSYSGGSSLIIQDIIEDNNGRQIFGYQIYGPTEEVQPGDIVLAKGNAVLYYGLPELSNVESMKTVGSAAVFEPQEITVQDIVAYGDQFVNEYVLFKDLELPVYDGGSG
;
A
#
# COMPACT_ATOMS: atom_id res chain seq x y z
N MET A 1 50.13 -1.99 25.28
CA MET A 1 50.75 -3.10 24.51
C MET A 1 49.78 -4.27 24.55
N LYS A 2 49.38 -4.78 23.37
CA LYS A 2 48.32 -5.79 23.13
C LYS A 2 46.90 -5.26 22.95
N GLU A 3 46.76 -4.21 22.16
CA GLU A 3 45.72 -4.20 21.12
C GLU A 3 46.36 -4.67 19.82
N LYS A 4 45.58 -5.22 18.89
CA LYS A 4 46.01 -5.82 17.60
C LYS A 4 46.63 -7.21 17.71
N LYS A 5 45.83 -8.25 17.98
CA LYS A 5 46.16 -9.62 17.54
C LYS A 5 45.01 -10.64 17.50
N PHE A 6 43.75 -10.24 17.66
CA PHE A 6 42.61 -11.16 17.49
C PHE A 6 41.83 -10.97 16.16
N LEU A 7 42.20 -9.96 15.35
CA LEU A 7 41.53 -9.64 14.08
C LEU A 7 42.15 -10.30 12.84
N LYS A 8 42.95 -11.36 13.00
CA LYS A 8 43.66 -12.01 11.87
C LYS A 8 43.43 -13.52 11.72
N TYR A 9 42.53 -14.10 12.51
CA TYR A 9 42.06 -15.48 12.34
C TYR A 9 40.55 -15.60 12.03
N LEU A 10 39.90 -14.48 11.67
CA LEU A 10 38.51 -14.46 11.16
C LEU A 10 38.44 -14.18 9.65
N ALA A 11 39.58 -14.19 8.94
CA ALA A 11 39.66 -13.87 7.51
C ALA A 11 39.99 -15.09 6.62
N LEU A 12 39.90 -16.31 7.14
CA LEU A 12 40.19 -17.53 6.35
C LEU A 12 39.19 -18.70 6.56
N ILE A 13 38.05 -18.45 7.20
CA ILE A 13 36.87 -19.35 7.22
C ILE A 13 35.64 -18.56 6.72
N LEU A 14 35.84 -17.77 5.66
CA LEU A 14 34.80 -16.96 5.03
C LEU A 14 34.93 -16.99 3.49
N VAL A 15 35.47 -18.11 2.98
CA VAL A 15 35.63 -18.40 1.54
C VAL A 15 35.04 -19.78 1.20
N PHE A 16 34.21 -20.39 2.07
CA PHE A 16 33.59 -21.70 1.78
C PHE A 16 32.15 -21.89 2.30
N VAL A 17 31.41 -20.81 2.57
CA VAL A 17 29.94 -20.84 2.77
C VAL A 17 29.29 -19.77 1.89
N LEU A 18 29.61 -19.85 0.60
CA LEU A 18 28.96 -19.15 -0.49
C LEU A 18 28.47 -20.24 -1.43
N ILE A 19 27.46 -21.00 -0.97
CA ILE A 19 26.58 -21.90 -1.73
C ILE A 19 25.55 -22.42 -0.70
N VAL A 20 24.27 -22.15 -0.97
CA VAL A 20 23.05 -22.53 -0.24
C VAL A 20 22.67 -21.67 0.98
N SER A 21 22.05 -20.53 0.70
CA SER A 21 20.96 -20.00 1.54
C SER A 21 19.78 -19.71 0.62
N VAL A 22 18.66 -20.32 0.96
CA VAL A 22 17.41 -20.43 0.19
C VAL A 22 16.78 -19.05 0.01
N SER A 23 16.63 -18.64 -1.25
CA SER A 23 15.75 -17.56 -1.65
C SER A 23 14.31 -17.98 -1.40
N PHE A 24 13.66 -17.41 -0.38
CA PHE A 24 12.21 -17.22 -0.37
C PHE A 24 11.98 -15.74 -0.67
N LEU A 25 11.91 -15.41 -1.96
CA LEU A 25 11.28 -14.18 -2.42
C LEU A 25 9.78 -14.49 -2.50
N ALA A 26 8.98 -13.69 -1.80
CA ALA A 26 7.56 -13.58 -2.10
C ALA A 26 7.47 -12.92 -3.48
N ASP A 27 7.03 -13.68 -4.48
CA ASP A 27 6.78 -13.18 -5.84
C ASP A 27 5.66 -12.14 -5.80
N THR A 28 6.02 -10.86 -5.91
CA THR A 28 5.10 -9.86 -6.43
C THR A 28 4.91 -10.18 -7.92
N VAL A 29 3.72 -10.68 -8.27
CA VAL A 29 3.36 -10.92 -9.67
C VAL A 29 3.22 -9.58 -10.38
N SER A 30 4.35 -9.07 -10.88
CA SER A 30 4.32 -8.28 -12.11
C SER A 30 3.64 -9.14 -13.16
N ALA A 31 2.63 -8.62 -13.86
CA ALA A 31 2.07 -9.29 -15.02
C ALA A 31 3.17 -9.35 -16.10
N SER A 32 3.95 -10.42 -16.06
CA SER A 32 4.88 -10.83 -17.10
C SER A 32 4.11 -10.86 -18.42
N THR A 33 4.65 -10.18 -19.44
CA THR A 33 4.16 -10.34 -20.81
C THR A 33 4.13 -11.83 -21.16
N PRO A 34 3.00 -12.39 -21.64
CA PRO A 34 2.92 -13.80 -21.97
C PRO A 34 4.04 -14.23 -22.92
N LEU A 35 4.68 -15.35 -22.63
CA LEU A 35 5.68 -15.95 -23.52
C LEU A 35 5.01 -16.42 -24.82
N THR A 36 5.70 -16.33 -25.95
CA THR A 36 5.26 -17.05 -27.16
C THR A 36 5.44 -18.56 -26.99
N VAL A 37 4.82 -19.36 -27.86
CA VAL A 37 4.98 -20.82 -27.83
C VAL A 37 6.46 -21.21 -28.02
N GLU A 38 7.20 -20.54 -28.90
CA GLU A 38 8.63 -20.80 -29.11
C GLU A 38 9.47 -20.44 -27.88
N GLN A 39 9.16 -19.33 -27.22
CA GLN A 39 9.84 -18.93 -25.99
C GLN A 39 9.57 -19.94 -24.87
N ALA A 40 8.34 -20.44 -24.74
CA ALA A 40 7.98 -21.46 -23.76
C ALA A 40 8.70 -22.81 -24.00
N ILE A 41 8.85 -23.20 -25.28
CA ILE A 41 9.60 -24.39 -25.69
C ILE A 41 11.09 -24.25 -25.29
N ASN A 42 11.67 -23.07 -25.48
CA ASN A 42 13.09 -22.81 -25.19
C ASN A 42 13.40 -22.60 -23.70
N ASN A 43 12.41 -22.26 -22.87
CA ASN A 43 12.59 -21.91 -21.45
C ASN A 43 11.92 -22.91 -20.48
N GLN A 44 12.12 -24.22 -20.70
CA GLN A 44 11.61 -25.28 -19.82
C GLN A 44 12.24 -25.23 -18.41
N GLY A 45 11.50 -25.69 -17.40
CA GLY A 45 11.93 -25.73 -15.99
C GLY A 45 11.43 -24.56 -15.15
N LEU A 46 10.74 -23.58 -15.75
CA LEU A 46 10.13 -22.44 -15.05
C LEU A 46 8.72 -22.79 -14.53
N ASN A 47 8.39 -22.31 -13.34
CA ASN A 47 7.06 -22.48 -12.75
C ASN A 47 6.19 -21.23 -12.99
N ASN A 48 4.86 -21.42 -12.98
CA ASN A 48 3.87 -20.34 -13.03
C ASN A 48 4.05 -19.33 -14.19
N GLN A 49 4.38 -19.82 -15.39
CA GLN A 49 4.53 -18.99 -16.59
C GLN A 49 3.22 -18.92 -17.38
N THR A 50 2.96 -17.78 -17.99
CA THR A 50 1.84 -17.59 -18.93
C THR A 50 2.35 -17.65 -20.37
N VAL A 51 1.72 -18.47 -21.20
CA VAL A 51 2.07 -18.70 -22.61
C VAL A 51 0.89 -18.33 -23.50
N ARG A 52 1.13 -17.49 -24.53
CA ARG A 52 0.15 -17.12 -25.54
C ARG A 52 0.26 -18.02 -26.77
N GLY A 53 -0.86 -18.61 -27.19
CA GLY A 53 -0.90 -19.45 -28.40
C GLY A 53 -2.32 -19.79 -28.85
N TYR A 54 -2.45 -20.35 -30.05
CA TYR A 54 -3.71 -20.87 -30.58
C TYR A 54 -3.92 -22.33 -30.18
N ILE A 55 -5.13 -22.70 -29.81
CA ILE A 55 -5.52 -24.10 -29.60
C ILE A 55 -5.67 -24.78 -30.96
N ILE A 56 -4.74 -25.67 -31.32
CA ILE A 56 -4.71 -26.33 -32.64
C ILE A 56 -5.15 -27.81 -32.61
N GLY A 57 -5.42 -28.35 -31.43
CA GLY A 57 -5.92 -29.71 -31.26
C GLY A 57 -5.57 -30.30 -29.90
N THR A 58 -5.48 -31.63 -29.84
CA THR A 58 -5.02 -32.39 -28.66
C THR A 58 -3.81 -33.25 -29.00
N VAL A 59 -3.25 -33.90 -28.00
CA VAL A 59 -2.07 -34.76 -28.10
C VAL A 59 -2.46 -36.23 -27.97
N GLY A 60 -1.97 -37.05 -28.91
CA GLY A 60 -2.14 -38.50 -28.95
C GLY A 60 -1.04 -39.28 -28.22
N ASN A 61 -0.45 -40.28 -28.89
CA ASN A 61 0.68 -41.06 -28.36
C ASN A 61 2.02 -40.38 -28.68
N GLY A 62 2.66 -39.78 -27.67
CA GLY A 62 3.82 -38.88 -27.87
C GLY A 62 3.36 -37.47 -28.23
N PRO A 63 4.24 -36.54 -28.66
CA PRO A 63 3.80 -35.22 -29.10
C PRO A 63 3.24 -35.36 -30.52
N GLN A 64 2.09 -35.98 -30.66
CA GLN A 64 1.41 -36.14 -31.95
C GLN A 64 0.16 -35.26 -31.94
N LEU A 65 0.09 -34.32 -32.87
CA LEU A 65 -1.10 -33.51 -33.07
C LEU A 65 -2.28 -34.39 -33.53
N VAL A 66 -3.38 -34.31 -32.78
CA VAL A 66 -4.66 -34.94 -33.08
C VAL A 66 -5.67 -33.83 -33.36
N THR A 67 -6.11 -33.76 -34.62
CA THR A 67 -7.05 -32.73 -35.12
C THR A 67 -8.51 -33.20 -35.17
N SER A 68 -8.79 -34.45 -34.79
CA SER A 68 -10.16 -34.99 -34.67
C SER A 68 -10.21 -36.11 -33.62
N GLY A 69 -11.37 -36.32 -32.97
CA GLY A 69 -11.49 -37.32 -31.90
C GLY A 69 -10.73 -36.92 -30.63
N HIS A 70 -10.86 -35.65 -30.24
CA HIS A 70 -10.13 -35.05 -29.13
C HIS A 70 -10.37 -35.74 -27.78
N VAL A 71 -9.38 -35.62 -26.90
CA VAL A 71 -9.45 -36.10 -25.51
C VAL A 71 -9.70 -34.95 -24.56
N ASP A 72 -10.22 -35.25 -23.36
CA ASP A 72 -10.54 -34.25 -22.34
C ASP A 72 -9.32 -33.84 -21.49
N THR A 73 -8.16 -34.49 -21.63
CA THR A 73 -7.06 -34.38 -20.65
C THR A 73 -5.95 -33.40 -21.03
N ASN A 74 -5.93 -32.89 -22.26
CA ASN A 74 -4.84 -32.05 -22.76
C ASN A 74 -5.25 -31.19 -23.96
N LEU A 75 -4.43 -30.19 -24.27
CA LEU A 75 -4.50 -29.35 -25.46
C LEU A 75 -3.12 -29.30 -26.15
N MET A 76 -3.09 -28.88 -27.40
CA MET A 76 -1.88 -28.56 -28.15
C MET A 76 -1.92 -27.10 -28.60
N LEU A 77 -0.92 -26.31 -28.22
CA LEU A 77 -0.78 -24.91 -28.61
C LEU A 77 0.28 -24.70 -29.70
N ALA A 78 0.06 -23.71 -30.56
CA ALA A 78 1.06 -23.20 -31.51
C ALA A 78 0.90 -21.68 -31.70
N SER A 79 1.94 -21.01 -32.20
CA SER A 79 1.89 -19.58 -32.51
C SER A 79 1.00 -19.25 -33.71
N ASN A 80 0.62 -20.24 -34.52
CA ASN A 80 -0.30 -20.10 -35.66
C ASN A 80 -1.31 -21.26 -35.70
N GLN A 81 -2.55 -20.99 -36.15
CA GLN A 81 -3.64 -21.99 -36.17
C GLN A 81 -3.40 -23.19 -37.10
N ASN A 82 -2.55 -23.04 -38.12
CA ASN A 82 -2.31 -24.04 -39.16
C ASN A 82 -0.95 -24.73 -39.01
N GLU A 83 -0.35 -24.69 -37.82
CA GLU A 83 0.98 -25.26 -37.58
C GLU A 83 0.94 -26.77 -37.78
N THR A 84 1.98 -27.30 -38.44
CA THR A 84 2.12 -28.74 -38.72
C THR A 84 3.44 -29.31 -38.22
N ASP A 85 4.41 -28.46 -37.89
CA ASP A 85 5.68 -28.84 -37.29
C ASP A 85 5.51 -29.05 -35.78
N VAL A 86 5.48 -30.32 -35.38
CA VAL A 86 5.37 -30.75 -33.98
C VAL A 86 6.44 -30.12 -33.08
N ALA A 87 7.63 -29.82 -33.60
CA ALA A 87 8.70 -29.21 -32.81
C ALA A 87 8.40 -27.77 -32.39
N LYS A 88 7.40 -27.13 -33.01
CA LYS A 88 6.91 -25.77 -32.70
C LYS A 88 5.61 -25.76 -31.90
N MET A 89 5.18 -26.93 -31.43
CA MET A 89 3.93 -27.09 -30.69
C MET A 89 4.21 -27.36 -29.20
N LEU A 90 3.33 -26.86 -28.34
CA LEU A 90 3.43 -27.04 -26.89
C LEU A 90 2.25 -27.89 -26.38
N PRO A 91 2.49 -29.13 -25.93
CA PRO A 91 1.53 -29.92 -25.17
C PRO A 91 1.17 -29.25 -23.85
N VAL A 92 -0.13 -29.08 -23.58
CA VAL A 92 -0.67 -28.51 -22.35
C VAL A 92 -1.49 -29.57 -21.61
N GLN A 93 -1.17 -29.83 -20.35
CA GLN A 93 -1.97 -30.72 -19.49
C GLN A 93 -3.17 -29.96 -18.94
N LEU A 94 -4.38 -30.50 -19.06
CA LEU A 94 -5.55 -29.99 -18.34
C LEU A 94 -5.72 -30.82 -17.05
N PRO A 95 -5.41 -30.32 -15.83
CA PRO A 95 -5.65 -31.07 -14.58
C PRO A 95 -7.15 -31.30 -14.34
N LYS A 96 -7.55 -32.24 -13.48
CA LYS A 96 -8.99 -32.49 -13.18
C LYS A 96 -9.57 -31.38 -12.28
N THR A 97 -9.60 -30.16 -12.79
CA THR A 97 -10.07 -28.93 -12.15
C THR A 97 -10.98 -28.17 -13.12
N ALA A 98 -11.44 -26.97 -12.74
CA ALA A 98 -12.32 -26.15 -13.56
C ALA A 98 -11.77 -25.86 -14.98
N VAL A 99 -10.44 -25.74 -15.14
CA VAL A 99 -9.83 -25.48 -16.46
C VAL A 99 -10.10 -26.63 -17.43
N ARG A 100 -10.08 -27.89 -16.98
CA ARG A 100 -10.43 -29.03 -17.84
C ARG A 100 -11.89 -29.02 -18.21
N THR A 101 -12.76 -28.80 -17.23
CA THR A 101 -14.20 -28.74 -17.48
C THR A 101 -14.54 -27.69 -18.51
N ALA A 102 -13.91 -26.51 -18.48
CA ALA A 102 -14.23 -25.40 -19.38
C ALA A 102 -13.54 -25.46 -20.76
N TRP A 103 -12.32 -25.99 -20.85
CA TRP A 103 -11.47 -25.79 -22.04
C TRP A 103 -11.18 -27.04 -22.87
N ASN A 104 -11.62 -28.22 -22.44
CA ASN A 104 -11.28 -29.44 -23.15
C ASN A 104 -12.00 -29.58 -24.50
N LEU A 105 -11.29 -30.00 -25.55
CA LEU A 105 -11.86 -30.09 -26.91
C LEU A 105 -12.79 -31.28 -27.15
N LYS A 106 -12.88 -32.24 -26.22
CA LYS A 106 -13.79 -33.38 -26.33
C LYS A 106 -15.22 -32.95 -26.08
N ASP A 107 -15.44 -32.18 -25.02
CA ASP A 107 -16.75 -31.68 -24.60
C ASP A 107 -17.01 -30.25 -25.14
N HIS A 108 -15.95 -29.48 -25.43
CA HIS A 108 -15.99 -28.10 -25.95
C HIS A 108 -15.24 -27.94 -27.29
N PRO A 109 -15.74 -28.52 -28.40
CA PRO A 109 -15.11 -28.39 -29.71
C PRO A 109 -15.03 -26.93 -30.20
N GLU A 110 -15.88 -26.04 -29.71
CA GLU A 110 -15.89 -24.61 -30.00
C GLU A 110 -14.63 -23.85 -29.55
N ASN A 111 -13.81 -24.46 -28.68
CA ASN A 111 -12.56 -23.85 -28.23
C ASN A 111 -11.41 -24.07 -29.23
N LEU A 112 -11.58 -24.91 -30.25
CA LEU A 112 -10.58 -25.13 -31.28
C LEU A 112 -10.37 -23.84 -32.10
N GLY A 113 -9.12 -23.45 -32.31
CA GLY A 113 -8.73 -22.26 -33.06
C GLY A 113 -8.69 -20.97 -32.24
N LYS A 114 -9.19 -20.96 -31.01
CA LYS A 114 -9.10 -19.76 -30.15
C LYS A 114 -7.65 -19.43 -29.79
N GLN A 115 -7.33 -18.14 -29.75
CA GLN A 115 -6.09 -17.66 -29.14
C GLN A 115 -6.29 -17.54 -27.64
N VAL A 116 -5.35 -18.06 -26.86
CA VAL A 116 -5.46 -18.12 -25.41
C VAL A 116 -4.15 -17.77 -24.72
N ASP A 117 -4.27 -17.22 -23.52
CA ASP A 117 -3.19 -17.14 -22.52
C ASP A 117 -3.35 -18.28 -21.52
N VAL A 118 -2.36 -19.16 -21.44
CA VAL A 118 -2.37 -20.36 -20.59
C VAL A 118 -1.29 -20.28 -19.53
N THR A 119 -1.68 -20.37 -18.26
CA THR A 119 -0.74 -20.31 -17.12
C THR A 119 -0.48 -21.69 -16.51
N GLY A 120 0.78 -22.03 -16.27
CA GLY A 120 1.20 -23.25 -15.58
C GLY A 120 2.72 -23.42 -15.51
N ASN A 121 3.20 -24.64 -15.29
CA ASN A 121 4.63 -24.94 -15.17
C ASN A 121 5.19 -25.47 -16.48
N LEU A 122 6.24 -24.84 -17.01
CA LEU A 122 6.94 -25.29 -18.21
C LEU A 122 7.76 -26.54 -17.87
N THR A 123 7.22 -27.72 -18.20
CA THR A 123 7.77 -29.02 -17.83
C THR A 123 7.46 -30.03 -18.94
N PRO A 124 8.40 -30.94 -19.27
CA PRO A 124 8.16 -31.92 -20.32
C PRO A 124 6.86 -32.70 -20.14
N TYR A 125 6.09 -32.78 -21.23
CA TYR A 125 4.84 -33.51 -21.31
C TYR A 125 4.77 -34.21 -22.66
N PHE A 126 4.33 -35.48 -22.67
CA PHE A 126 4.38 -36.34 -23.85
C PHE A 126 5.76 -36.44 -24.53
N SER A 127 6.85 -36.45 -23.74
CA SER A 127 8.24 -36.52 -24.24
C SER A 127 8.67 -35.34 -25.12
N ALA A 128 7.97 -34.20 -25.03
CA ALA A 128 8.36 -32.91 -25.61
C ALA A 128 8.37 -31.81 -24.53
N PRO A 129 9.02 -30.65 -24.77
CA PRO A 129 8.79 -29.43 -23.99
C PRO A 129 7.29 -29.17 -23.87
N GLY A 130 6.77 -28.94 -22.67
CA GLY A 130 5.34 -28.86 -22.42
C GLY A 130 4.97 -27.90 -21.29
N LEU A 131 3.68 -27.86 -20.96
CA LEU A 131 3.14 -27.09 -19.84
C LEU A 131 2.22 -28.00 -19.01
N LYS A 132 2.54 -28.14 -17.73
CA LYS A 132 1.79 -28.97 -16.77
C LYS A 132 1.23 -28.13 -15.62
N ASN A 133 0.34 -28.73 -14.82
CA ASN A 133 -0.30 -28.06 -13.70
C ASN A 133 -1.01 -26.75 -14.12
N THR A 134 -1.69 -26.76 -15.27
CA THR A 134 -2.39 -25.56 -15.77
C THR A 134 -3.36 -25.02 -14.74
N SER A 135 -3.16 -23.77 -14.34
CA SER A 135 -3.93 -23.06 -13.31
C SER A 135 -4.98 -22.14 -13.92
N SER A 136 -4.75 -21.60 -15.12
CA SER A 136 -5.66 -20.69 -15.82
C SER A 136 -5.54 -20.80 -17.34
N ILE A 137 -6.66 -20.55 -18.03
CA ILE A 137 -6.75 -20.35 -19.49
C ILE A 137 -7.73 -19.21 -19.73
N VAL A 138 -7.31 -18.18 -20.46
CA VAL A 138 -8.10 -17.00 -20.80
C VAL A 138 -8.11 -16.81 -22.31
N GLU A 139 -9.29 -16.57 -22.90
CA GLU A 139 -9.42 -16.24 -24.33
C GLU A 139 -8.84 -14.85 -24.61
N VAL A 140 -8.11 -14.71 -25.71
CA VAL A 140 -7.63 -13.43 -26.22
C VAL A 140 -8.57 -13.01 -27.35
N GLU A 141 -9.38 -11.97 -27.14
CA GLU A 141 -10.29 -11.45 -28.16
C GLU A 141 -9.51 -10.77 -29.30
N THR A 142 -9.55 -11.35 -30.50
CA THR A 142 -8.96 -10.76 -31.72
C THR A 142 -9.97 -9.89 -32.44
N GLY A 143 -9.65 -8.60 -32.67
CA GLY A 143 -10.36 -7.76 -33.65
C GLY A 143 -10.22 -8.31 -35.08
N ASP A 144 -11.25 -8.08 -35.89
CA ASP A 144 -11.59 -8.71 -37.18
C ASP A 144 -10.48 -9.20 -38.15
N PRO A 145 -10.73 -10.29 -38.92
CA PRO A 145 -9.83 -10.79 -39.97
C PRO A 145 -9.95 -10.00 -41.30
N PRO A 146 -8.88 -9.95 -42.13
CA PRO A 146 -8.90 -9.22 -43.40
C PRO A 146 -9.72 -9.95 -44.49
N SER A 147 -10.36 -9.15 -45.34
CA SER A 147 -11.14 -9.60 -46.49
C SER A 147 -10.29 -9.66 -47.79
N ASN A 148 -10.44 -10.79 -48.50
CA ASN A 148 -10.05 -11.11 -49.89
C ASN A 148 -8.66 -11.77 -50.13
N PRO A 149 -8.57 -12.99 -50.74
CA PRO A 149 -7.32 -13.76 -50.88
C PRO A 149 -6.47 -13.46 -52.12
N ASP A 150 -6.84 -12.52 -52.99
CA ASP A 150 -6.24 -12.34 -54.32
C ASP A 150 -5.38 -11.06 -54.50
N ASP A 151 -4.98 -10.38 -53.43
CA ASP A 151 -3.90 -9.40 -53.46
C ASP A 151 -2.68 -9.99 -52.71
N PRO A 152 -1.44 -9.93 -53.25
CA PRO A 152 -0.28 -10.28 -52.45
C PRO A 152 -0.31 -9.39 -51.20
N PRO A 153 -0.29 -9.94 -49.97
CA PRO A 153 -0.40 -9.12 -48.78
C PRO A 153 0.76 -8.13 -48.83
N ALA A 154 0.44 -6.84 -48.93
CA ALA A 154 1.43 -5.79 -48.77
C ALA A 154 2.01 -5.99 -47.37
N SER A 155 3.23 -6.51 -47.29
CA SER A 155 3.94 -6.64 -46.03
C SER A 155 4.09 -5.24 -45.47
N VAL A 156 3.32 -4.91 -44.44
CA VAL A 156 3.45 -3.65 -43.71
C VAL A 156 4.85 -3.64 -43.11
N LEU A 157 5.68 -2.70 -43.55
CA LEU A 157 7.03 -2.52 -43.05
C LEU A 157 6.99 -1.95 -41.63
N THR A 158 8.03 -2.24 -40.85
CA THR A 158 8.34 -1.41 -39.67
C THR A 158 8.76 -0.02 -40.12
N ILE A 159 8.65 0.99 -39.24
CA ILE A 159 9.04 2.35 -39.61
C ILE A 159 10.55 2.43 -39.87
N ALA A 160 11.38 1.67 -39.15
CA ALA A 160 12.82 1.62 -39.44
C ALA A 160 13.10 1.10 -40.86
N GLU A 161 12.41 0.04 -41.30
CA GLU A 161 12.53 -0.48 -42.67
C GLU A 161 11.97 0.50 -43.71
N ALA A 162 10.84 1.15 -43.40
CA ALA A 162 10.25 2.18 -44.24
C ALA A 162 11.22 3.35 -44.49
N ARG A 163 12.01 3.74 -43.48
CA ARG A 163 13.06 4.77 -43.60
C ARG A 163 14.20 4.35 -44.54
N LEU A 164 14.37 3.06 -44.83
CA LEU A 164 15.36 2.58 -45.79
C LEU A 164 14.84 2.55 -47.24
N VAL A 165 13.53 2.74 -47.45
CA VAL A 165 12.94 2.75 -48.79
C VAL A 165 13.31 4.03 -49.54
N THR A 166 13.75 3.87 -50.79
CA THR A 166 14.20 4.97 -51.64
C THR A 166 13.48 4.99 -52.99
N GLY A 167 13.58 6.10 -53.72
CA GLY A 167 13.00 6.24 -55.06
C GLY A 167 11.49 6.43 -55.05
N THR A 168 10.78 5.75 -55.95
CA THR A 168 9.33 5.87 -56.13
C THR A 168 8.58 4.62 -55.67
N THR A 169 9.24 3.76 -54.89
CA THR A 169 8.64 2.53 -54.38
C THR A 169 7.49 2.87 -53.45
N VAL A 170 6.31 2.29 -53.71
CA VAL A 170 5.16 2.38 -52.82
C VAL A 170 5.30 1.32 -51.74
N PHE A 171 5.12 1.71 -50.49
CA PHE A 171 5.13 0.81 -49.34
C PHE A 171 4.03 1.18 -48.35
N GLU A 172 3.74 0.26 -47.44
CA GLU A 172 2.82 0.45 -46.32
C GLU A 172 3.58 0.34 -45.00
N THR A 173 3.24 1.19 -44.02
CA THR A 173 3.77 1.13 -42.65
C THR A 173 2.66 1.56 -41.69
N SER A 174 2.79 1.22 -40.41
CA SER A 174 1.85 1.64 -39.38
C SER A 174 2.58 2.17 -38.16
N GLY A 175 2.01 3.18 -37.50
CA GLY A 175 2.57 3.73 -36.26
C GLY A 175 1.52 4.54 -35.48
N ILE A 176 1.83 4.84 -34.21
CA ILE A 176 1.01 5.70 -33.36
C ILE A 176 1.28 7.16 -33.69
N VAL A 177 0.24 7.96 -33.87
CA VAL A 177 0.34 9.40 -34.12
C VAL A 177 0.83 10.11 -32.85
N THR A 178 2.04 10.67 -32.90
CA THR A 178 2.72 11.32 -31.77
C THR A 178 2.79 12.84 -31.89
N PHE A 179 2.56 13.40 -33.09
CA PHE A 179 2.50 14.84 -33.31
C PHE A 179 1.70 15.19 -34.56
N ILE A 180 0.96 16.31 -34.52
CA ILE A 180 0.10 16.76 -35.62
C ILE A 180 0.41 18.23 -35.92
N ASP A 181 0.85 18.52 -37.15
CA ASP A 181 0.95 19.88 -37.69
C ASP A 181 0.31 19.94 -39.07
N LYS A 182 -0.98 20.26 -39.07
CA LYS A 182 -1.84 20.34 -40.26
C LYS A 182 -1.86 19.03 -41.05
N GLN A 183 -1.09 18.95 -42.13
CA GLN A 183 -1.02 17.81 -43.05
C GLN A 183 0.13 16.85 -42.71
N ASN A 184 1.00 17.24 -41.77
CA ASN A 184 2.14 16.43 -41.36
C ASN A 184 1.78 15.73 -40.05
N LEU A 185 1.68 14.41 -40.10
CA LEU A 185 1.40 13.56 -38.95
C LEU A 185 2.67 12.78 -38.63
N THR A 186 3.27 13.01 -37.47
CA THR A 186 4.37 12.15 -37.01
C THR A 186 3.79 10.86 -36.48
N ILE A 187 4.23 9.73 -37.02
CA ILE A 187 3.88 8.39 -36.55
C ILE A 187 5.13 7.69 -36.04
N GLN A 188 4.97 6.88 -34.99
CA GLN A 188 6.08 6.16 -34.36
C GLN A 188 5.64 4.74 -33.96
N ASP A 189 6.52 3.77 -34.17
CA ASP A 189 6.41 2.40 -33.70
C ASP A 189 7.60 2.07 -32.78
N ALA A 190 7.76 0.81 -32.39
CA ALA A 190 8.86 0.39 -31.52
C ALA A 190 10.25 0.49 -32.18
N THR A 191 10.32 0.74 -33.48
CA THR A 191 11.55 0.69 -34.29
C THR A 191 12.05 2.06 -34.73
N ALA A 192 11.16 3.00 -35.04
CA ALA A 192 11.50 4.37 -35.41
C ALA A 192 10.27 5.30 -35.49
N GLY A 193 10.52 6.60 -35.66
CA GLY A 193 9.53 7.60 -36.06
C GLY A 193 9.64 8.02 -37.53
N ILE A 194 8.54 8.48 -38.14
CA ILE A 194 8.53 9.11 -39.46
C ILE A 194 7.34 10.06 -39.63
N VAL A 195 7.49 11.11 -40.44
CA VAL A 195 6.36 11.98 -40.81
C VAL A 195 5.56 11.39 -41.97
N ALA A 196 4.27 11.15 -41.76
CA ALA A 196 3.28 10.88 -42.78
C ALA A 196 2.64 12.19 -43.27
N ARG A 197 2.93 12.59 -44.51
CA ARG A 197 2.36 13.80 -45.13
C ARG A 197 1.13 13.45 -45.95
N ILE A 198 -0.05 13.80 -45.44
CA ILE A 198 -1.34 13.60 -46.10
C ILE A 198 -1.72 14.79 -47.01
N SER A 199 -2.66 14.58 -47.94
CA SER A 199 -3.02 15.54 -48.99
C SER A 199 -3.84 16.74 -48.49
N ALA A 200 -4.59 16.57 -47.39
CA ALA A 200 -5.40 17.61 -46.76
C ALA A 200 -5.45 17.38 -45.24
N VAL A 201 -5.73 18.45 -44.47
CA VAL A 201 -5.91 18.32 -43.01
C VAL A 201 -7.11 17.43 -42.74
N ASN A 202 -6.93 16.41 -41.90
CA ASN A 202 -8.02 15.59 -41.40
C ASN A 202 -8.22 15.89 -39.89
N PRO A 203 -9.33 16.54 -39.50
CA PRO A 203 -9.57 16.90 -38.11
C PRO A 203 -9.95 15.71 -37.22
N ASP A 204 -10.28 14.55 -37.79
CA ASP A 204 -10.70 13.37 -37.04
C ASP A 204 -9.50 12.56 -36.50
N ILE A 205 -8.29 12.80 -37.02
CA ILE A 205 -7.05 12.19 -36.53
C ILE A 205 -6.58 12.93 -35.29
N LYS A 206 -6.33 12.19 -34.21
CA LYS A 206 -5.84 12.67 -32.92
C LYS A 206 -4.55 11.96 -32.49
N LEU A 207 -3.86 12.53 -31.51
CA LEU A 207 -2.73 11.86 -30.85
C LEU A 207 -3.18 10.51 -30.28
N GLY A 208 -2.34 9.48 -30.42
CA GLY A 208 -2.68 8.13 -29.97
C GLY A 208 -3.44 7.28 -30.99
N ASP A 209 -3.85 7.83 -32.13
CA ASP A 209 -4.40 6.99 -33.22
C ASP A 209 -3.30 6.13 -33.84
N GLN A 210 -3.58 4.84 -34.07
CA GLN A 210 -2.72 3.99 -34.89
C GLN A 210 -3.06 4.19 -36.36
N LEU A 211 -2.15 4.81 -37.09
CA LEU A 211 -2.35 5.18 -38.49
C LEU A 211 -1.56 4.22 -39.38
N GLN A 212 -2.27 3.44 -40.19
CA GLN A 212 -1.66 2.72 -41.31
C GLN A 212 -1.61 3.66 -42.51
N VAL A 213 -0.43 3.81 -43.12
CA VAL A 213 -0.22 4.71 -44.26
C VAL A 213 0.43 3.95 -45.41
N LYS A 214 -0.01 4.28 -46.63
CA LYS A 214 0.54 3.84 -47.89
C LYS A 214 1.08 5.04 -48.64
N GLY A 215 2.29 4.95 -49.17
CA GLY A 215 2.87 6.05 -49.91
C GLY A 215 4.25 5.79 -50.46
N THR A 216 4.89 6.86 -50.92
CA THR A 216 6.27 6.84 -51.43
C THR A 216 7.20 7.62 -50.49
N PRO A 217 8.50 7.28 -50.43
CA PRO A 217 9.43 8.02 -49.59
C PRO A 217 9.58 9.46 -50.11
N GLY A 218 9.77 10.40 -49.19
CA GLY A 218 9.95 11.81 -49.47
C GLY A 218 10.91 12.46 -48.50
N SER A 219 11.34 13.68 -48.83
CA SER A 219 12.06 14.52 -47.90
C SER A 219 11.64 15.97 -48.06
N PHE A 220 11.54 16.67 -46.94
CA PHE A 220 11.31 18.10 -46.92
C PHE A 220 12.32 18.77 -46.01
N LYS A 221 13.19 19.61 -46.59
CA LYS A 221 14.20 20.38 -45.84
C LYS A 221 15.08 19.49 -44.95
N GLY A 222 15.38 18.27 -45.41
CA GLY A 222 16.21 17.29 -44.72
C GLY A 222 15.47 16.36 -43.76
N LEU A 223 14.19 16.64 -43.44
CA LEU A 223 13.33 15.73 -42.69
C LEU A 223 12.84 14.61 -43.62
N GLN A 224 12.98 13.37 -43.19
CA GLN A 224 12.43 12.23 -43.92
C GLN A 224 10.91 12.12 -43.68
N GLN A 225 10.15 11.83 -44.74
CA GLN A 225 8.70 11.73 -44.69
C GLN A 225 8.16 10.68 -45.67
N ILE A 226 6.87 10.38 -45.55
CA ILE A 226 6.09 9.59 -46.51
C ILE A 226 5.14 10.56 -47.23
N ASN A 227 5.17 10.55 -48.56
CA ASN A 227 4.12 11.19 -49.35
C ASN A 227 2.94 10.21 -49.43
N VAL A 228 1.95 10.41 -48.57
CA VAL A 228 0.84 9.47 -48.36
C VAL A 228 -0.13 9.54 -49.53
N SER A 229 -0.38 8.39 -50.17
CA SER A 229 -1.43 8.21 -51.17
C SER A 229 -2.74 7.71 -50.56
N GLU A 230 -2.66 6.92 -49.49
CA GLU A 230 -3.81 6.32 -48.80
C GLU A 230 -3.47 6.10 -47.32
N TYR A 231 -4.45 6.23 -46.43
CA TYR A 231 -4.28 5.94 -45.01
C TYR A 231 -5.58 5.45 -44.38
N ALA A 232 -5.45 4.72 -43.28
CA ALA A 232 -6.57 4.26 -42.46
C ALA A 232 -6.19 4.33 -40.97
N VAL A 233 -7.08 4.85 -40.14
CA VAL A 233 -6.98 4.74 -38.68
C VAL A 233 -7.41 3.32 -38.29
N LYS A 234 -6.52 2.58 -37.63
CA LYS A 234 -6.74 1.17 -37.24
C LYS A 234 -7.26 1.03 -35.83
N SER A 235 -6.80 1.88 -34.94
CA SER A 235 -7.27 2.00 -33.57
C SER A 235 -7.07 3.43 -33.09
N SER A 236 -7.77 3.80 -32.03
CA SER A 236 -7.74 5.12 -31.44
C SER A 236 -7.42 5.04 -29.96
N ASP A 237 -7.01 6.18 -29.39
CA ASP A 237 -6.77 6.35 -27.95
C ASP A 237 -5.73 5.36 -27.38
N ASN A 238 -4.78 4.93 -28.22
CA ASN A 238 -3.65 4.13 -27.76
C ASN A 238 -2.70 4.99 -26.92
N ALA A 239 -2.01 4.35 -25.98
CA ALA A 239 -0.90 5.00 -25.29
C ALA A 239 0.15 5.48 -26.30
N LEU A 240 0.69 6.69 -26.07
CA LEU A 240 1.80 7.18 -26.87
C LEU A 240 3.05 6.34 -26.57
N PRO A 241 3.92 6.09 -27.57
CA PRO A 241 5.22 5.46 -27.34
C PRO A 241 5.99 6.21 -26.26
N GLU A 242 6.62 5.49 -25.34
CA GLU A 242 7.43 6.09 -24.26
C GLU A 242 8.49 7.03 -24.84
N ALA A 243 8.70 8.16 -24.16
CA ALA A 243 9.69 9.14 -24.62
C ALA A 243 11.10 8.63 -24.30
N GLN A 244 11.97 8.60 -25.30
CA GLN A 244 13.35 8.18 -25.09
C GLN A 244 14.12 9.27 -24.34
N LYS A 245 14.55 8.99 -23.12
CA LYS A 245 15.45 9.87 -22.37
C LYS A 245 16.79 9.96 -23.09
N VAL A 246 17.18 11.17 -23.47
CA VAL A 246 18.41 11.44 -24.24
C VAL A 246 19.04 12.74 -23.76
N SER A 247 20.37 12.83 -23.79
CA SER A 247 21.05 14.10 -23.54
C SER A 247 21.00 14.99 -24.78
N LEU A 248 21.08 16.31 -24.60
CA LEU A 248 21.13 17.23 -25.75
C LEU A 248 22.38 16.99 -26.60
N ALA A 249 23.50 16.61 -26.00
CA ALA A 249 24.73 16.27 -26.69
C ALA A 249 24.55 15.04 -27.61
N ASP A 250 23.96 13.96 -27.10
CA ASP A 250 23.77 12.71 -27.85
C ASP A 250 22.77 12.91 -28.99
N LEU A 251 21.69 13.65 -28.74
CA LEU A 251 20.70 13.99 -29.76
C LEU A 251 21.34 14.78 -30.90
N LEU A 252 22.24 15.73 -30.62
CA LEU A 252 22.90 16.52 -31.66
C LEU A 252 23.99 15.72 -32.40
N ALA A 253 24.70 14.84 -31.68
CA ALA A 253 25.72 13.97 -32.27
C ALA A 253 25.12 12.98 -33.28
N ASP A 254 23.92 12.45 -33.01
CA ASP A 254 23.22 11.51 -33.89
C ASP A 254 21.73 11.86 -34.07
N ASN A 255 21.45 13.07 -34.58
CA ASN A 255 20.07 13.54 -34.78
C ASN A 255 19.23 12.63 -35.68
N LYS A 256 19.86 11.82 -36.54
CA LYS A 256 19.16 10.93 -37.45
C LYS A 256 18.64 9.67 -36.76
N ALA A 257 19.32 9.16 -35.74
CA ALA A 257 18.80 8.08 -34.92
C ALA A 257 17.46 8.45 -34.29
N TYR A 258 17.33 9.67 -33.76
CA TYR A 258 16.13 10.14 -33.05
C TYR A 258 15.10 10.83 -33.95
N GLU A 259 15.38 11.03 -35.23
CA GLU A 259 14.51 11.84 -36.11
C GLU A 259 13.08 11.29 -36.17
N SER A 260 12.12 12.17 -35.88
CA SER A 260 10.68 11.91 -35.78
C SER A 260 10.23 11.07 -34.58
N GLU A 261 11.09 10.88 -33.57
CA GLU A 261 10.76 10.14 -32.35
C GLU A 261 10.50 11.07 -31.16
N ARG A 262 9.70 10.58 -30.20
CA ARG A 262 9.50 11.22 -28.89
C ARG A 262 10.77 11.08 -28.04
N VAL A 263 11.32 12.20 -27.62
CA VAL A 263 12.49 12.29 -26.75
C VAL A 263 12.16 13.06 -25.47
N LEU A 264 12.72 12.62 -24.34
CA LEU A 264 12.71 13.33 -23.07
C LEU A 264 14.09 13.97 -22.87
N LEU A 265 14.11 15.30 -22.79
CA LEU A 265 15.28 16.11 -22.49
C LEU A 265 15.07 16.83 -21.17
N GLU A 266 16.01 16.69 -20.25
CA GLU A 266 15.89 17.24 -18.89
C GLU A 266 16.88 18.38 -18.65
N ASN A 267 16.54 19.26 -17.70
CA ASN A 267 17.40 20.32 -17.18
C ASN A 267 17.89 21.34 -18.24
N LEU A 268 17.09 21.57 -19.27
CA LEU A 268 17.39 22.55 -20.30
C LEU A 268 17.07 23.96 -19.81
N THR A 269 17.83 24.95 -20.28
CA THR A 269 17.54 26.36 -20.12
C THR A 269 16.93 26.91 -21.39
N VAL A 270 15.83 27.64 -21.25
CA VAL A 270 15.21 28.43 -22.32
C VAL A 270 16.13 29.60 -22.68
N LYS A 271 16.43 29.73 -23.97
CA LYS A 271 17.06 30.91 -24.56
C LYS A 271 16.08 31.57 -25.51
N GLU A 272 15.72 32.82 -25.23
CA GLU A 272 14.80 33.54 -26.11
C GLU A 272 15.48 33.88 -27.44
N GLU A 273 14.80 33.54 -28.54
CA GLU A 273 15.15 33.97 -29.88
C GLU A 273 14.22 35.09 -30.38
N LYS A 274 14.52 35.62 -31.57
CA LYS A 274 13.75 36.69 -32.23
C LYS A 274 12.32 36.28 -32.63
N TYR A 275 11.97 35.00 -32.63
CA TYR A 275 10.70 34.49 -33.15
C TYR A 275 9.75 34.04 -32.03
N THR A 276 8.51 34.53 -32.08
CA THR A 276 7.44 34.17 -31.14
C THR A 276 7.19 32.65 -31.13
N ASN A 277 7.08 32.07 -29.93
CA ASN A 277 6.82 30.65 -29.67
C ASN A 277 7.84 29.68 -30.31
N SER A 278 9.08 30.12 -30.49
CA SER A 278 10.19 29.29 -31.00
C SER A 278 11.50 29.63 -30.28
N PRO A 279 11.57 29.47 -28.94
CA PRO A 279 12.83 29.64 -28.22
C PRO A 279 13.84 28.55 -28.62
N SER A 280 15.11 28.77 -28.32
CA SER A 280 16.10 27.69 -28.29
C SER A 280 16.23 27.13 -26.86
N PHE A 281 16.79 25.94 -26.74
CA PHE A 281 17.04 25.28 -25.46
C PHE A 281 18.49 24.86 -25.36
N THR A 282 19.10 25.05 -24.19
CA THR A 282 20.52 24.76 -23.96
C THR A 282 20.74 23.96 -22.68
N ASP A 283 21.68 23.03 -22.69
CA ASP A 283 22.20 22.36 -21.48
C ASP A 283 23.36 23.15 -20.82
N GLY A 284 23.67 24.34 -21.35
CA GLY A 284 24.82 25.17 -20.97
C GLY A 284 26.02 25.03 -21.92
N THR A 285 26.14 23.93 -22.66
CA THR A 285 27.21 23.66 -23.63
C THR A 285 26.68 23.62 -25.06
N ASN A 286 25.60 22.87 -25.25
CA ASN A 286 24.93 22.64 -26.52
C ASN A 286 23.64 23.46 -26.59
N GLU A 287 23.17 23.74 -27.79
CA GLU A 287 21.93 24.48 -28.03
C GLU A 287 21.17 23.90 -29.21
N ILE A 288 19.85 23.80 -29.08
CA ILE A 288 18.95 23.34 -30.14
C ILE A 288 17.78 24.30 -30.30
N ALA A 289 17.44 24.60 -31.55
CA ALA A 289 16.28 25.41 -31.87
C ALA A 289 14.98 24.64 -31.62
N SER A 290 13.87 25.35 -31.43
CA SER A 290 12.54 24.75 -31.45
C SER A 290 11.61 25.48 -32.41
N TYR A 291 10.46 24.87 -32.72
CA TYR A 291 9.50 25.49 -33.63
C TYR A 291 8.05 25.28 -33.19
N LYS A 292 7.35 26.41 -33.00
CA LYS A 292 5.94 26.49 -32.59
C LYS A 292 5.65 25.67 -31.34
N ILE A 293 6.36 26.00 -30.27
CA ILE A 293 6.09 25.46 -28.95
C ILE A 293 4.69 25.92 -28.49
N PRO A 294 3.86 25.03 -27.88
CA PRO A 294 2.47 25.31 -27.54
C PRO A 294 2.28 26.13 -26.26
N VAL A 295 3.25 26.97 -25.89
CA VAL A 295 3.17 27.93 -24.78
C VAL A 295 3.85 29.24 -25.17
N ASP A 296 3.34 30.35 -24.65
CA ASP A 296 3.90 31.70 -24.77
C ASP A 296 4.45 32.23 -23.42
N THR A 297 4.43 31.40 -22.38
CA THR A 297 4.81 31.76 -21.01
C THR A 297 6.27 31.52 -20.67
N LEU A 298 7.01 30.78 -21.51
CA LEU A 298 8.44 30.52 -21.30
C LEU A 298 9.25 31.79 -21.45
N LYS A 299 10.12 32.04 -20.47
CA LYS A 299 11.01 33.20 -20.40
C LYS A 299 12.46 32.77 -20.56
N ASN A 300 13.27 33.67 -21.09
CA ASN A 300 14.72 33.47 -21.12
C ASN A 300 15.27 33.16 -19.71
N GLY A 301 16.01 32.06 -19.59
CA GLY A 301 16.58 31.60 -18.33
C GLY A 301 15.75 30.53 -17.62
N ASP A 302 14.48 30.33 -17.99
CA ASP A 302 13.64 29.29 -17.40
C ASP A 302 14.30 27.92 -17.56
N LYS A 303 14.28 27.13 -16.49
CA LYS A 303 14.75 25.75 -16.49
C LYS A 303 13.56 24.84 -16.79
N VAL A 304 13.72 23.89 -17.71
CA VAL A 304 12.62 23.03 -18.17
C VAL A 304 13.06 21.59 -18.41
N ASN A 305 12.13 20.66 -18.21
CA ASN A 305 12.15 19.34 -18.84
C ASN A 305 11.16 19.36 -20.02
N LEU A 306 11.51 18.69 -21.11
CA LEU A 306 10.74 18.68 -22.35
C LEU A 306 10.54 17.25 -22.83
N ILE A 307 9.29 16.89 -23.13
CA ILE A 307 8.99 15.81 -24.05
C ILE A 307 8.75 16.43 -25.43
N ALA A 308 9.54 16.05 -26.42
CA ALA A 308 9.50 16.65 -27.74
C ALA A 308 9.64 15.60 -28.84
N ILE A 309 9.21 15.95 -30.05
CA ILE A 309 9.63 15.26 -31.28
C ILE A 309 10.97 15.85 -31.71
N SER A 310 11.98 15.00 -31.79
CA SER A 310 13.24 15.36 -32.44
C SER A 310 12.99 15.50 -33.95
N SER A 311 13.14 16.70 -34.48
CA SER A 311 12.76 17.05 -35.84
C SER A 311 13.91 17.72 -36.58
N TYR A 312 13.72 17.96 -37.87
CA TYR A 312 14.74 18.53 -38.73
C TYR A 312 14.12 19.53 -39.71
N PHE A 313 14.75 20.70 -39.87
CA PHE A 313 14.39 21.68 -40.90
C PHE A 313 15.61 22.51 -41.28
N ASN A 314 16.40 22.03 -42.23
CA ASN A 314 17.76 22.48 -42.54
C ASN A 314 18.78 22.32 -41.38
N ALA A 315 18.32 22.23 -40.14
CA ALA A 315 19.07 21.91 -38.93
C ALA A 315 18.18 21.11 -37.95
N PRO A 316 18.76 20.37 -36.98
CA PRO A 316 18.01 19.74 -35.90
C PRO A 316 17.19 20.76 -35.10
N GLN A 317 15.97 20.40 -34.75
CA GLN A 317 15.07 21.24 -33.97
C GLN A 317 14.08 20.39 -33.15
N LEU A 318 13.53 20.96 -32.10
CA LEU A 318 12.49 20.32 -31.28
C LEU A 318 11.09 20.82 -31.66
N ARG A 319 10.12 19.91 -31.62
CA ARG A 319 8.69 20.24 -31.71
C ARG A 319 7.95 19.63 -30.53
N VAL A 320 7.07 20.39 -29.89
CA VAL A 320 6.34 19.92 -28.71
C VAL A 320 4.86 19.84 -29.02
N ALA A 321 4.22 18.71 -28.69
CA ALA A 321 2.85 18.41 -29.10
C ALA A 321 1.82 19.21 -28.30
N LYS A 322 2.01 19.31 -26.98
CA LYS A 322 1.07 19.93 -26.04
C LYS A 322 1.81 20.66 -24.91
N ALA A 323 1.13 21.58 -24.22
CA ALA A 323 1.75 22.41 -23.19
C ALA A 323 2.25 21.57 -22.00
N GLU A 324 1.55 20.47 -21.70
CA GLU A 324 1.86 19.54 -20.60
C GLU A 324 3.16 18.77 -20.81
N ASP A 325 3.67 18.72 -22.04
CA ASP A 325 4.98 18.12 -22.34
C ASP A 325 6.15 19.05 -21.95
N ILE A 326 5.86 20.21 -21.35
CA ILE A 326 6.84 21.19 -20.88
C ILE A 326 6.66 21.33 -19.38
N THR A 327 7.68 20.92 -18.62
CA THR A 327 7.69 21.08 -17.16
C THR A 327 8.64 22.20 -16.80
N LEU A 328 8.14 23.31 -16.27
CA LEU A 328 8.98 24.34 -15.67
C LEU A 328 9.57 23.82 -14.35
N LEU A 329 10.88 23.92 -14.23
CA LEU A 329 11.62 23.67 -13.00
C LEU A 329 11.66 25.02 -12.26
N THR A 330 10.72 25.24 -11.33
CA THR A 330 10.60 26.53 -10.64
C THR A 330 11.79 26.78 -9.72
N GLY A 331 12.63 27.73 -10.11
CA GLY A 331 13.76 28.27 -9.36
C GLY A 331 14.23 29.60 -9.97
N GLY A 332 13.35 30.60 -10.00
CA GLY A 332 13.65 31.94 -10.50
C GLY A 332 14.35 32.82 -9.46
N ASP A 333 15.68 32.84 -9.53
CA ASP A 333 16.65 33.88 -9.14
C ASP A 333 16.80 34.32 -7.66
N THR A 334 17.93 33.95 -7.03
CA THR A 334 18.97 34.93 -6.62
C THR A 334 20.34 34.27 -6.69
N GLY A 335 21.27 34.84 -7.46
CA GLY A 335 22.60 34.30 -7.70
C GLY A 335 23.37 33.80 -6.46
N ASP A 336 23.72 32.52 -6.49
CA ASP A 336 24.87 31.95 -5.79
C ASP A 336 25.48 30.83 -6.67
N PRO A 337 26.70 30.98 -7.21
CA PRO A 337 27.31 30.02 -8.13
C PRO A 337 27.88 28.77 -7.42
N GLY A 338 27.23 28.31 -6.33
CA GLY A 338 27.84 27.40 -5.35
C GLY A 338 27.26 26.00 -5.22
N ASN A 339 26.08 25.67 -5.78
CA ASN A 339 25.48 24.35 -5.56
C ASN A 339 24.90 23.74 -6.85
N PRO A 340 25.47 22.65 -7.40
CA PRO A 340 24.89 21.97 -8.54
C PRO A 340 23.51 21.38 -8.19
N PRO A 341 22.59 21.19 -9.16
CA PRO A 341 21.28 20.61 -8.89
C PRO A 341 21.44 19.20 -8.33
N ALA A 342 20.88 18.98 -7.13
CA ALA A 342 20.91 17.69 -6.44
C ALA A 342 20.18 16.63 -7.29
N SER A 343 20.83 15.49 -7.50
CA SER A 343 20.18 14.28 -7.99
C SER A 343 18.98 13.95 -7.11
N GLU A 344 17.87 13.54 -7.72
CA GLU A 344 16.70 13.05 -6.98
C GLU A 344 17.12 11.81 -6.17
N LEU A 345 17.03 11.92 -4.84
CA LEU A 345 17.35 10.84 -3.92
C LEU A 345 16.08 10.08 -3.56
N THR A 346 16.22 8.80 -3.28
CA THR A 346 15.17 8.06 -2.54
C THR A 346 14.97 8.71 -1.17
N ILE A 347 13.79 8.54 -0.57
CA ILE A 347 13.52 9.13 0.75
C ILE A 347 14.52 8.58 1.78
N ALA A 348 14.86 7.29 1.73
CA ALA A 348 15.84 6.70 2.64
C ALA A 348 17.24 7.34 2.50
N GLU A 349 17.72 7.57 1.28
CA GLU A 349 18.98 8.28 1.05
C GLU A 349 18.90 9.73 1.52
N GLY A 350 17.79 10.40 1.21
CA GLY A 350 17.50 11.77 1.62
C GLY A 350 17.53 11.96 3.13
N ARG A 351 17.00 11.01 3.91
CA ARG A 351 17.04 11.03 5.38
C ARG A 351 18.47 11.06 5.97
N LEU A 352 19.48 10.68 5.19
CA LEU A 352 20.89 10.71 5.59
C LEU A 352 21.62 12.00 5.19
N GLU A 353 20.99 12.85 4.39
CA GLU A 353 21.61 14.06 3.86
C GLU A 353 21.77 15.17 4.90
N THR A 354 22.85 15.93 4.73
CA THR A 354 23.17 17.09 5.58
C THR A 354 22.89 18.42 4.88
N GLY A 355 22.67 18.39 3.56
CA GLY A 355 22.35 19.54 2.72
C GLY A 355 20.91 19.54 2.22
N SER A 356 20.62 20.48 1.32
CA SER A 356 19.34 20.47 0.60
C SER A 356 19.37 19.38 -0.45
N TYR A 357 18.30 18.59 -0.53
CA TYR A 357 18.13 17.53 -1.52
C TYR A 357 16.70 17.52 -2.06
N THR A 358 16.52 16.86 -3.21
CA THR A 358 15.21 16.62 -3.82
C THR A 358 14.86 15.16 -3.68
N THR A 359 13.62 14.86 -3.32
CA THR A 359 13.07 13.51 -3.25
C THR A 359 11.61 13.51 -3.69
N SER A 360 11.08 12.34 -4.05
CA SER A 360 9.68 12.19 -4.44
C SER A 360 9.00 11.08 -3.65
N GLY A 361 7.71 11.25 -3.35
CA GLY A 361 6.92 10.23 -2.69
C GLY A 361 5.42 10.48 -2.83
N ILE A 362 4.64 9.43 -2.60
CA ILE A 362 3.18 9.50 -2.59
C ILE A 362 2.73 10.07 -1.26
N VAL A 363 1.80 11.03 -1.29
CA VAL A 363 1.21 11.64 -0.10
C VAL A 363 0.36 10.62 0.65
N THR A 364 0.79 10.30 1.87
CA THR A 364 0.14 9.34 2.78
C THR A 364 -0.61 10.01 3.91
N MET A 365 -0.33 11.29 4.21
CA MET A 365 -1.09 12.09 5.18
C MET A 365 -1.04 13.59 4.83
N VAL A 366 -2.16 14.29 5.04
CA VAL A 366 -2.27 15.74 4.94
C VAL A 366 -2.76 16.29 6.29
N ASP A 367 -1.90 16.99 7.03
CA ASP A 367 -2.27 17.68 8.29
C ASP A 367 -1.80 19.14 8.25
N GLY A 368 -2.66 19.99 7.69
CA GLY A 368 -2.34 21.39 7.48
C GLY A 368 -1.05 21.55 6.65
N GLN A 369 -0.04 22.18 7.23
CA GLN A 369 1.24 22.43 6.56
C GLN A 369 2.25 21.27 6.68
N SER A 370 1.86 20.16 7.29
CA SER A 370 2.66 18.95 7.42
C SER A 370 2.09 17.88 6.50
N ILE A 371 2.83 17.53 5.45
CA ILE A 371 2.43 16.55 4.44
C ILE A 371 3.37 15.35 4.53
N THR A 372 2.87 14.17 4.85
CA THR A 372 3.72 12.96 4.84
C THR A 372 3.73 12.39 3.44
N ILE A 373 4.92 12.13 2.91
CA ILE A 373 5.14 11.40 1.67
C ILE A 373 5.90 10.11 1.95
N GLN A 374 5.70 9.10 1.10
CA GLN A 374 6.40 7.82 1.19
C GLN A 374 6.70 7.27 -0.21
N ASP A 375 7.88 6.70 -0.37
CA ASP A 375 8.31 5.92 -1.53
C ASP A 375 8.53 4.45 -1.12
N ASP A 376 9.12 3.65 -2.00
CA ASP A 376 9.39 2.23 -1.72
C ASP A 376 10.52 2.02 -0.68
N THR A 377 11.19 3.09 -0.24
CA THR A 377 12.38 3.04 0.60
C THR A 377 12.18 3.58 2.01
N ALA A 378 11.40 4.65 2.18
CA ALA A 378 11.09 5.26 3.48
C ALA A 378 9.94 6.28 3.38
N GLY A 379 9.48 6.78 4.53
CA GLY A 379 8.60 7.94 4.64
C GLY A 379 9.32 9.19 5.14
N ILE A 380 8.80 10.38 4.83
CA ILE A 380 9.24 11.65 5.42
C ILE A 380 8.11 12.68 5.46
N VAL A 381 8.12 13.55 6.48
CA VAL A 381 7.19 14.69 6.55
C VAL A 381 7.77 15.90 5.85
N LEU A 382 7.00 16.51 4.96
CA LEU A 382 7.28 17.81 4.35
C LEU A 382 6.63 18.91 5.18
N ARG A 383 7.43 19.83 5.71
CA ARG A 383 6.96 21.01 6.44
C ARG A 383 6.89 22.22 5.51
N LEU A 384 5.71 22.44 4.92
CA LEU A 384 5.48 23.48 3.92
C LEU A 384 5.41 24.88 4.55
N ARG A 385 6.16 25.86 4.03
CA ARG A 385 6.00 27.27 4.45
C ARG A 385 4.68 27.87 3.96
N ASN A 386 4.36 27.60 2.69
CA ASN A 386 3.13 28.04 2.04
C ASN A 386 2.33 26.80 1.64
N TYR A 387 1.11 26.70 2.16
CA TYR A 387 0.17 25.63 1.84
C TYR A 387 -1.18 26.26 1.51
N ASP A 388 -1.70 25.96 0.33
CA ASP A 388 -2.94 26.52 -0.20
C ASP A 388 -4.13 25.56 -0.11
N GLY A 389 -3.93 24.35 0.44
CA GLY A 389 -4.99 23.34 0.55
C GLY A 389 -5.15 22.44 -0.68
N SER A 390 -4.27 22.56 -1.68
CA SER A 390 -4.43 21.83 -2.95
C SER A 390 -4.02 20.36 -2.90
N ILE A 391 -3.04 20.00 -2.05
CA ILE A 391 -2.49 18.64 -1.93
C ILE A 391 -3.52 17.67 -1.34
N LYS A 392 -3.60 16.47 -1.92
CA LYS A 392 -4.51 15.40 -1.55
C LYS A 392 -3.74 14.10 -1.26
N LEU A 393 -4.38 13.20 -0.51
CA LEU A 393 -3.92 11.81 -0.40
C LEU A 393 -3.78 11.19 -1.80
N GLY A 394 -2.68 10.45 -2.01
CA GLY A 394 -2.37 9.83 -3.29
C GLY A 394 -1.73 10.76 -4.33
N ASP A 395 -1.45 12.03 -4.01
CA ASP A 395 -0.62 12.87 -4.88
C ASP A 395 0.83 12.39 -4.87
N LEU A 396 1.48 12.30 -6.03
CA LEU A 396 2.94 12.14 -6.11
C LEU A 396 3.56 13.54 -6.02
N ILE A 397 4.32 13.78 -4.97
CA ILE A 397 5.00 15.06 -4.75
C ILE A 397 6.50 14.87 -4.90
N GLU A 398 7.12 15.71 -5.73
CA GLU A 398 8.56 15.97 -5.68
C GLU A 398 8.78 17.19 -4.79
N ALA A 399 9.63 17.06 -3.79
CA ALA A 399 9.94 18.12 -2.85
C ALA A 399 11.45 18.28 -2.67
N THR A 400 11.88 19.53 -2.59
CA THR A 400 13.25 19.92 -2.27
C THR A 400 13.27 20.65 -0.95
N GLY A 401 14.19 20.29 -0.06
CA GLY A 401 14.38 20.98 1.20
C GLY A 401 15.54 20.39 2.01
N THR A 402 15.62 20.76 3.28
CA THR A 402 16.69 20.31 4.19
C THR A 402 16.11 19.51 5.35
N ASN A 403 16.80 18.44 5.76
CA ASN A 403 16.40 17.68 6.95
C ASN A 403 16.41 18.58 8.19
N GLY A 404 15.41 18.41 9.04
CA GLY A 404 15.37 18.97 10.37
C GLY A 404 14.50 18.16 11.30
N ASP A 405 14.66 18.41 12.58
CA ASP A 405 13.88 17.78 13.64
C ASP A 405 12.75 18.70 14.08
N TYR A 406 11.56 18.14 14.26
CA TYR A 406 10.50 18.78 15.02
C TYR A 406 9.96 17.85 16.09
N ARG A 407 10.48 18.04 17.31
CA ARG A 407 10.06 17.26 18.49
C ARG A 407 10.28 15.78 18.24
N GLY A 408 11.46 15.41 17.80
CA GLY A 408 11.82 14.02 17.51
C GLY A 408 11.46 13.59 16.08
N LEU A 409 10.45 14.21 15.45
CA LEU A 409 10.04 13.83 14.11
C LEU A 409 11.00 14.37 13.04
N LEU A 410 11.59 13.49 12.24
CA LEU A 410 12.38 13.90 11.07
C LEU A 410 11.47 14.46 9.98
N GLN A 411 11.80 15.67 9.50
CA GLN A 411 11.03 16.35 8.47
C GLN A 411 11.91 17.14 7.52
N LEU A 412 11.41 17.35 6.30
CA LEU A 412 11.98 18.25 5.32
C LEU A 412 11.45 19.68 5.57
N ASN A 413 12.34 20.60 5.91
CA ASN A 413 12.03 22.00 6.15
C ASN A 413 12.25 22.86 4.90
N GLU A 414 11.61 24.04 4.90
CA GLU A 414 11.80 25.10 3.89
C GLU A 414 11.52 24.63 2.46
N THR A 415 10.50 23.80 2.30
CA THR A 415 10.30 23.03 1.08
C THR A 415 9.72 23.84 -0.07
N SER A 416 10.31 23.68 -1.25
CA SER A 416 9.64 23.86 -2.53
C SER A 416 9.12 22.51 -3.00
N TYR A 417 7.93 22.46 -3.59
CA TYR A 417 7.36 21.20 -4.06
C TYR A 417 6.61 21.38 -5.38
N SER A 418 6.46 20.27 -6.10
CA SER A 418 5.57 20.16 -7.25
C SER A 418 4.77 18.85 -7.18
N VAL A 419 3.47 18.93 -7.44
CA VAL A 419 2.63 17.75 -7.60
C VAL A 419 2.84 17.21 -9.03
N LYS A 420 3.35 15.99 -9.14
CA LYS A 420 3.67 15.32 -10.42
C LYS A 420 2.49 14.57 -11.00
N SER A 421 1.71 13.93 -10.14
CA SER A 421 0.47 13.24 -10.49
C SER A 421 -0.46 13.17 -9.28
N SER A 422 -1.74 12.89 -9.52
CA SER A 422 -2.76 12.82 -8.48
C SER A 422 -3.55 11.52 -8.58
N GLY A 423 -4.12 11.07 -7.45
CA GLY A 423 -4.98 9.88 -7.40
C GLY A 423 -4.23 8.55 -7.56
N ASN A 424 -2.93 8.54 -7.24
CA ASN A 424 -2.13 7.31 -7.24
C ASN A 424 -2.56 6.42 -6.07
N PRO A 425 -2.40 5.08 -6.18
CA PRO A 425 -2.58 4.19 -5.04
C PRO A 425 -1.61 4.55 -3.91
N LEU A 426 -2.08 4.45 -2.67
CA LEU A 426 -1.21 4.63 -1.51
C LEU A 426 -0.19 3.48 -1.44
N PRO A 427 1.06 3.74 -1.02
CA PRO A 427 2.05 2.68 -0.76
C PRO A 427 1.47 1.62 0.16
N ALA A 428 1.78 0.34 -0.07
CA ALA A 428 1.27 -0.74 0.76
C ALA A 428 1.70 -0.55 2.22
N ALA A 429 0.77 -0.79 3.16
CA ALA A 429 1.11 -0.70 4.58
C ALA A 429 1.88 -1.94 5.02
N GLN A 430 2.91 -1.74 5.83
CA GLN A 430 3.66 -2.84 6.41
C GLN A 430 2.88 -3.44 7.58
N GLU A 431 2.52 -4.71 7.48
CA GLU A 431 1.83 -5.41 8.57
C GLU A 431 2.82 -5.82 9.66
N ILE A 432 2.61 -5.32 10.87
CA ILE A 432 3.53 -5.50 12.00
C ILE A 432 2.73 -5.57 13.31
N THR A 433 3.23 -6.33 14.29
CA THR A 433 2.68 -6.33 15.66
C THR A 433 3.04 -5.04 16.38
N LEU A 434 2.24 -4.64 17.37
CA LEU A 434 2.50 -3.38 18.07
C LEU A 434 3.83 -3.43 18.85
N ASP A 435 4.12 -4.56 19.49
CA ASP A 435 5.37 -4.80 20.22
C ASP A 435 6.59 -4.67 19.31
N ASN A 436 6.56 -5.27 18.10
CA ASN A 436 7.68 -5.23 17.18
C ASN A 436 7.88 -3.83 16.59
N TYR A 437 6.81 -3.09 16.33
CA TYR A 437 6.92 -1.69 15.94
C TYR A 437 7.60 -0.87 17.03
N LEU A 438 7.15 -0.97 18.28
CA LEU A 438 7.70 -0.17 19.37
C LEU A 438 9.14 -0.54 19.75
N ALA A 439 9.58 -1.77 19.47
CA ALA A 439 10.97 -2.18 19.66
C ALA A 439 11.95 -1.47 18.70
N ASP A 440 11.47 -0.94 17.56
CA ASP A 440 12.30 -0.35 16.51
C ASP A 440 11.60 0.80 15.77
N ALA A 441 10.86 1.63 16.53
CA ALA A 441 9.89 2.57 15.95
C ALA A 441 10.52 3.63 15.03
N GLU A 442 11.78 4.00 15.24
CA GLU A 442 12.53 4.92 14.38
C GLU A 442 12.66 4.42 12.93
N ASN A 443 12.79 3.11 12.73
CA ASN A 443 12.94 2.54 11.39
C ASN A 443 11.65 2.57 10.57
N TYR A 444 10.50 2.79 11.22
CA TYR A 444 9.20 2.92 10.56
C TYR A 444 8.71 4.37 10.54
N GLU A 445 9.49 5.33 11.04
CA GLU A 445 9.06 6.71 11.18
C GLU A 445 8.62 7.29 9.83
N SER A 446 7.42 7.88 9.81
CA SER A 446 6.72 8.43 8.65
C SER A 446 6.22 7.40 7.62
N GLU A 447 6.32 6.10 7.90
CA GLU A 447 5.82 5.04 7.02
C GLU A 447 4.43 4.55 7.41
N ARG A 448 3.70 4.01 6.42
CA ARG A 448 2.42 3.33 6.63
C ARG A 448 2.64 1.94 7.22
N ILE A 449 2.10 1.72 8.41
CA ILE A 449 2.04 0.43 9.09
C ILE A 449 0.58 -0.01 9.30
N LYS A 450 0.34 -1.32 9.39
CA LYS A 450 -0.95 -1.92 9.71
C LYS A 450 -0.83 -2.78 10.96
N ILE A 451 -1.53 -2.37 12.02
CA ILE A 451 -1.73 -3.16 13.24
C ILE A 451 -3.07 -3.88 13.14
N LYS A 452 -3.08 -5.20 13.31
CA LYS A 452 -4.31 -6.01 13.21
C LYS A 452 -4.87 -6.38 14.58
N ASN A 453 -6.18 -6.63 14.61
CA ASN A 453 -6.91 -7.15 15.78
C ASN A 453 -6.61 -6.38 17.07
N ALA A 454 -6.46 -5.06 16.97
CA ALA A 454 -6.15 -4.19 18.08
C ALA A 454 -7.44 -3.68 18.72
N THR A 455 -7.48 -3.55 20.05
CA THR A 455 -8.62 -2.97 20.75
C THR A 455 -8.46 -1.45 20.83
N LEU A 456 -9.44 -0.70 20.32
CA LEU A 456 -9.50 0.75 20.49
C LEU A 456 -10.02 1.09 21.90
N VAL A 457 -9.14 1.17 22.89
CA VAL A 457 -9.52 1.35 24.31
C VAL A 457 -10.25 2.66 24.58
N THR A 458 -9.80 3.77 23.99
CA THR A 458 -10.49 5.06 24.11
C THR A 458 -10.56 5.75 22.75
N LEU A 459 -11.64 6.51 22.52
CA LEU A 459 -11.83 7.31 21.30
C LEU A 459 -11.86 8.80 21.64
N ASN A 460 -10.94 9.56 21.06
CA ASN A 460 -10.89 11.02 21.13
C ASN A 460 -10.38 11.59 19.80
N THR A 461 -11.30 12.15 19.02
CA THR A 461 -11.03 12.70 17.68
C THR A 461 -10.31 14.06 17.70
N THR A 462 -10.19 14.69 18.87
CA THR A 462 -9.52 16.00 19.05
C THR A 462 -8.18 15.90 19.77
N GLY A 463 -7.89 14.75 20.37
CA GLY A 463 -6.71 14.47 21.18
C GLY A 463 -6.20 13.05 20.96
N ASN A 464 -5.74 12.39 22.02
CA ASN A 464 -5.21 11.03 21.93
C ASN A 464 -6.31 10.00 22.19
N SER A 465 -6.43 9.06 21.27
CA SER A 465 -7.12 7.79 21.46
C SER A 465 -6.10 6.75 21.89
N LEU A 466 -6.51 5.75 22.68
CA LEU A 466 -5.62 4.68 23.16
C LEU A 466 -5.92 3.39 22.39
N LEU A 467 -4.90 2.79 21.80
CA LEU A 467 -4.96 1.51 21.11
C LEU A 467 -4.13 0.49 21.90
N THR A 468 -4.63 -0.74 22.03
CA THR A 468 -3.86 -1.85 22.59
C THR A 468 -3.84 -3.06 21.65
N ALA A 469 -2.68 -3.70 21.54
CA ALA A 469 -2.48 -4.94 20.79
C ALA A 469 -1.26 -5.66 21.38
N ASP A 470 -1.28 -6.99 21.36
CA ASP A 470 -0.16 -7.84 21.78
C ASP A 470 0.34 -7.58 23.23
N GLY A 471 -0.51 -7.03 24.10
CA GLY A 471 -0.15 -6.67 25.48
C GLY A 471 0.48 -5.29 25.64
N THR A 472 0.70 -4.56 24.54
CA THR A 472 1.25 -3.21 24.54
C THR A 472 0.19 -2.16 24.17
N GLN A 473 0.49 -0.89 24.49
CA GLN A 473 -0.38 0.25 24.24
C GLN A 473 0.34 1.34 23.44
N ILE A 474 -0.42 2.03 22.60
CA ILE A 474 0.05 3.22 21.87
C ILE A 474 -1.07 4.24 21.68
N ASN A 475 -0.69 5.51 21.64
CA ASN A 475 -1.63 6.58 21.32
C ASN A 475 -1.85 6.69 19.81
N ILE A 476 -3.10 6.88 19.39
CA ILE A 476 -3.46 7.42 18.08
C ILE A 476 -3.78 8.90 18.25
N TYR A 477 -2.97 9.78 17.65
CA TYR A 477 -3.19 11.23 17.74
C TYR A 477 -4.23 11.68 16.72
N LYS A 478 -5.33 12.25 17.23
CA LYS A 478 -6.46 12.80 16.46
C LYS A 478 -6.95 11.84 15.40
N ILE A 479 -7.33 10.64 15.84
CA ILE A 479 -8.00 9.68 14.95
C ILE A 479 -9.20 10.38 14.28
N PRO A 480 -9.41 10.21 12.96
CA PRO A 480 -10.57 10.77 12.27
C PRO A 480 -11.89 10.36 12.92
N ALA A 481 -12.98 11.07 12.65
CA ALA A 481 -14.31 10.58 13.02
C ALA A 481 -14.75 9.49 12.04
N GLY A 482 -15.24 8.36 12.55
CA GLY A 482 -15.74 7.23 11.78
C GLY A 482 -16.79 6.44 12.56
N GLU A 483 -17.15 5.25 12.07
CA GLU A 483 -18.16 4.38 12.70
C GLU A 483 -17.63 3.60 13.92
N TYR A 484 -16.30 3.53 14.10
CA TYR A 484 -15.67 2.85 15.22
C TYR A 484 -15.89 3.58 16.54
N GLN A 485 -15.94 2.79 17.61
CA GLN A 485 -16.16 3.24 18.97
C GLN A 485 -15.10 2.64 19.90
N ALA A 486 -15.02 3.19 21.11
CA ALA A 486 -14.20 2.59 22.15
C ALA A 486 -14.66 1.13 22.42
N GLY A 487 -13.70 0.22 22.49
CA GLY A 487 -13.86 -1.22 22.69
C GLY A 487 -13.88 -2.05 21.42
N ASN A 488 -14.10 -1.45 20.24
CA ASN A 488 -14.04 -2.20 18.99
C ASN A 488 -12.67 -2.85 18.78
N ILE A 489 -12.69 -4.08 18.27
CA ILE A 489 -11.51 -4.71 17.70
C ILE A 489 -11.36 -4.20 16.27
N VAL A 490 -10.23 -3.59 15.97
CA VAL A 490 -9.98 -2.89 14.71
C VAL A 490 -8.66 -3.33 14.08
N ASN A 491 -8.62 -3.31 12.75
CA ASN A 491 -7.37 -3.23 12.01
C ASN A 491 -7.10 -1.75 11.70
N VAL A 492 -5.98 -1.22 12.17
CA VAL A 492 -5.61 0.18 11.98
C VAL A 492 -4.45 0.28 11.00
N THR A 493 -4.66 0.99 9.90
CA THR A 493 -3.58 1.43 9.01
C THR A 493 -3.23 2.88 9.35
N ALA A 494 -2.01 3.13 9.78
CA ALA A 494 -1.57 4.43 10.27
C ALA A 494 -0.16 4.77 9.81
N ILE A 495 0.19 6.06 9.89
CA ILE A 495 1.55 6.56 9.75
C ILE A 495 2.21 6.45 11.13
N ALA A 496 3.33 5.74 11.21
CA ALA A 496 4.18 5.72 12.39
C ALA A 496 4.83 7.10 12.58
N ALA A 497 4.72 7.67 13.78
CA ALA A 497 5.19 9.02 14.05
C ALA A 497 5.75 9.14 15.46
N GLN A 498 6.52 10.20 15.69
CA GLN A 498 7.02 10.58 17.00
C GLN A 498 6.52 11.96 17.39
N TYR A 499 6.40 12.20 18.69
CA TYR A 499 6.26 13.52 19.25
C TYR A 499 6.92 13.59 20.62
N ARG A 500 7.95 14.43 20.70
CA ARG A 500 8.90 14.49 21.82
C ARG A 500 9.49 13.11 22.05
N ASP A 501 9.41 12.60 23.27
CA ASP A 501 10.03 11.34 23.67
C ASP A 501 9.07 10.13 23.52
N THR A 502 7.95 10.29 22.79
CA THR A 502 6.92 9.24 22.65
C THR A 502 6.54 8.98 21.21
N TYR A 503 6.45 7.70 20.84
CA TYR A 503 5.89 7.26 19.57
C TYR A 503 4.36 7.24 19.61
N GLN A 504 3.76 7.48 18.46
CA GLN A 504 2.31 7.54 18.28
C GLN A 504 1.94 7.12 16.85
N LEU A 505 0.67 6.78 16.68
CA LEU A 505 0.09 6.51 15.37
C LEU A 505 -0.69 7.73 14.87
N ARG A 506 -0.70 7.91 13.56
CA ARG A 506 -1.42 8.98 12.86
C ARG A 506 -2.30 8.38 11.77
N VAL A 507 -3.61 8.45 11.91
CA VAL A 507 -4.56 7.88 10.94
C VAL A 507 -4.98 8.96 9.95
N ALA A 508 -4.70 8.76 8.66
CA ALA A 508 -4.94 9.76 7.63
C ALA A 508 -6.41 9.88 7.19
N ASP A 509 -7.17 8.78 7.24
CA ASP A 509 -8.57 8.73 6.80
C ASP A 509 -9.34 7.71 7.64
N ALA A 510 -10.64 7.95 7.89
CA ALA A 510 -11.46 7.05 8.70
C ALA A 510 -11.57 5.63 8.10
N SER A 511 -11.52 5.50 6.77
CA SER A 511 -11.51 4.20 6.08
C SER A 511 -10.26 3.37 6.34
N HIS A 512 -9.20 3.95 6.91
CA HIS A 512 -8.01 3.21 7.33
C HIS A 512 -8.18 2.50 8.69
N VAL A 513 -9.36 2.59 9.31
CA VAL A 513 -9.73 1.85 10.51
C VAL A 513 -10.87 0.91 10.13
N GLU A 514 -10.56 -0.39 10.10
CA GLU A 514 -11.51 -1.45 9.76
C GLU A 514 -11.98 -2.11 11.05
N ILE A 515 -13.30 -2.11 11.31
CA ILE A 515 -13.90 -2.83 12.45
C ILE A 515 -13.88 -4.32 12.12
N VAL A 516 -13.20 -5.10 12.96
CA VAL A 516 -13.13 -6.57 12.89
C VAL A 516 -14.22 -7.20 13.76
N ASP A 517 -14.47 -6.61 14.93
CA ASP A 517 -15.55 -6.99 15.85
C ASP A 517 -16.30 -5.74 16.30
N GLU A 518 -17.62 -5.74 16.09
CA GLU A 518 -18.54 -4.66 16.48
C GLU A 518 -18.73 -4.57 17.99
N GLN A 519 -18.23 -5.54 18.79
CA GLN A 519 -18.21 -5.45 20.25
C GLN A 519 -17.64 -4.10 20.68
N THR A 520 -18.48 -3.31 21.35
CA THR A 520 -18.11 -2.08 22.03
C THR A 520 -17.66 -2.40 23.44
N LEU A 521 -17.02 -1.46 24.12
CA LEU A 521 -16.55 -1.63 25.50
C LEU A 521 -17.71 -1.91 26.48
N GLU A 522 -18.94 -1.63 26.05
CA GLU A 522 -20.19 -1.91 26.76
C GLU A 522 -20.72 -3.34 26.57
N ASP A 523 -20.19 -4.12 25.61
CA ASP A 523 -20.77 -5.41 25.21
C ASP A 523 -20.19 -6.65 25.90
N LYS A 524 -18.95 -6.59 26.42
CA LYS A 524 -18.38 -7.74 27.15
C LYS A 524 -18.82 -7.71 28.61
N ILE A 525 -19.92 -8.39 28.87
CA ILE A 525 -20.48 -8.61 30.20
C ILE A 525 -19.88 -9.90 30.76
N PHE A 526 -19.03 -9.78 31.79
CA PHE A 526 -18.50 -10.92 32.51
C PHE A 526 -19.58 -11.50 33.42
N THR A 527 -20.09 -12.67 33.03
CA THR A 527 -21.16 -13.37 33.75
C THR A 527 -20.63 -14.61 34.46
N THR A 528 -21.31 -15.04 35.52
CA THR A 528 -20.98 -16.25 36.28
C THR A 528 -22.20 -17.14 36.47
N ASP A 529 -21.97 -18.45 36.42
CA ASP A 529 -23.01 -19.44 36.74
C ASP A 529 -23.15 -19.66 38.26
N LEU A 530 -22.23 -19.12 39.07
CA LEU A 530 -22.25 -19.26 40.52
C LEU A 530 -23.53 -18.66 41.12
N PRO A 531 -24.09 -19.27 42.18
CA PRO A 531 -25.28 -18.76 42.85
C PRO A 531 -24.98 -17.48 43.63
N ASP A 532 -25.97 -16.59 43.70
CA ASP A 532 -25.98 -15.42 44.57
C ASP A 532 -25.89 -15.85 46.06
N PRO A 533 -24.81 -15.48 46.78
CA PRO A 533 -24.65 -15.83 48.19
C PRO A 533 -25.46 -14.94 49.15
N ILE A 534 -25.94 -13.77 48.70
CA ILE A 534 -26.69 -12.80 49.50
C ILE A 534 -27.87 -12.29 48.66
N THR A 535 -28.97 -13.03 48.70
CA THR A 535 -30.13 -12.68 47.88
C THR A 535 -30.79 -11.39 48.36
N GLU A 536 -31.54 -10.73 47.47
CA GLU A 536 -32.38 -9.57 47.83
C GLU A 536 -33.34 -9.87 49.00
N GLN A 537 -33.78 -11.12 49.14
CA GLN A 537 -34.60 -11.54 50.28
C GLN A 537 -33.78 -11.59 51.57
N ASP A 538 -32.53 -12.05 51.54
CA ASP A 538 -31.63 -12.04 52.69
C ASP A 538 -31.36 -10.61 53.16
N ILE A 539 -31.13 -9.68 52.23
CA ILE A 539 -30.97 -8.25 52.52
C ILE A 539 -32.22 -7.69 53.22
N LEU A 540 -33.41 -8.02 52.73
CA LEU A 540 -34.68 -7.59 53.35
C LEU A 540 -34.89 -8.18 54.75
N ASP A 541 -34.51 -9.43 54.94
CA ASP A 541 -34.57 -10.11 56.23
C ASP A 541 -33.62 -9.46 57.24
N PHE A 542 -32.38 -9.13 56.84
CA PHE A 542 -31.43 -8.39 57.67
C PHE A 542 -31.90 -6.97 57.99
N GLN A 543 -32.48 -6.26 57.02
CA GLN A 543 -33.09 -4.95 57.27
C GLN A 543 -34.16 -5.02 58.36
N THR A 544 -34.99 -6.06 58.31
CA THR A 544 -36.05 -6.28 59.28
C THR A 544 -35.49 -6.68 60.65
N SER A 545 -34.53 -7.60 60.71
CA SER A 545 -33.96 -8.09 61.98
C SER A 545 -33.12 -7.04 62.71
N GLU A 546 -32.44 -6.18 61.96
CA GLU A 546 -31.57 -5.13 62.50
C GLU A 546 -32.27 -3.77 62.68
N GLY A 547 -33.49 -3.64 62.18
CA GLY A 547 -34.20 -2.36 62.18
C GLY A 547 -33.52 -1.30 61.30
N ILE A 548 -32.93 -1.72 60.18
CA ILE A 548 -32.20 -0.86 59.24
C ILE A 548 -33.11 -0.53 58.05
N THR A 549 -33.22 0.76 57.73
CA THR A 549 -34.11 1.25 56.65
C THR A 549 -33.71 0.78 55.26
N LYS A 550 -32.40 0.74 54.96
CA LYS A 550 -31.84 0.27 53.69
C LYS A 550 -30.44 -0.28 53.92
N ILE A 551 -30.21 -1.48 53.41
CA ILE A 551 -28.88 -2.05 53.23
C ILE A 551 -28.61 -2.02 51.73
N TYR A 552 -27.42 -1.56 51.35
CA TYR A 552 -26.95 -1.53 49.98
C TYR A 552 -26.13 -2.79 49.71
N ASN A 553 -26.39 -3.45 48.58
CA ASN A 553 -25.43 -4.42 48.07
C ASN A 553 -24.18 -3.69 47.57
N VAL A 554 -23.11 -4.44 47.31
CA VAL A 554 -21.80 -3.89 46.90
C VAL A 554 -21.87 -3.02 45.62
N LYS A 555 -22.71 -3.40 44.64
CA LYS A 555 -22.90 -2.65 43.38
C LYS A 555 -23.62 -1.32 43.63
N GLU A 556 -24.69 -1.34 44.41
CA GLU A 556 -25.42 -0.13 44.77
C GLU A 556 -24.53 0.82 45.58
N ALA A 557 -23.74 0.30 46.53
CA ALA A 557 -22.84 1.10 47.36
C ALA A 557 -21.76 1.81 46.52
N ALA A 558 -21.17 1.12 45.54
CA ALA A 558 -20.16 1.68 44.64
C ALA A 558 -20.66 2.87 43.79
N ALA A 559 -21.98 2.96 43.55
CA ALA A 559 -22.59 4.06 42.80
C ALA A 559 -22.87 5.31 43.66
N LEU A 560 -22.75 5.21 44.98
CA LEU A 560 -23.07 6.31 45.91
C LEU A 560 -21.92 7.30 46.07
N LYS A 561 -22.28 8.56 46.24
CA LYS A 561 -21.36 9.68 46.47
C LYS A 561 -22.04 10.80 47.24
N ASP A 562 -21.24 11.75 47.73
CA ASP A 562 -21.70 12.97 48.39
C ASP A 562 -22.65 12.67 49.58
N GLU A 563 -23.72 13.45 49.76
CA GLU A 563 -24.68 13.27 50.85
C GLU A 563 -25.41 11.91 50.80
N ALA A 564 -25.59 11.33 49.61
CA ALA A 564 -26.25 10.03 49.46
C ALA A 564 -25.39 8.86 49.95
N GLY A 565 -24.06 9.05 50.00
CA GLY A 565 -23.11 8.05 50.48
C GLY A 565 -22.85 8.07 51.99
N LYS A 566 -23.44 9.00 52.76
CA LYS A 566 -23.11 9.13 54.18
C LYS A 566 -23.89 8.17 55.07
N GLY A 567 -23.20 7.50 55.99
CA GLY A 567 -23.78 6.66 57.04
C GLY A 567 -24.59 5.47 56.51
N ILE A 568 -24.21 4.94 55.35
CA ILE A 568 -24.90 3.83 54.68
C ILE A 568 -24.51 2.49 55.32
N TYR A 569 -25.39 1.49 55.16
CA TYR A 569 -25.08 0.11 55.49
C TYR A 569 -24.79 -0.66 54.20
N VAL A 570 -23.67 -1.38 54.15
CA VAL A 570 -23.26 -2.22 53.03
C VAL A 570 -23.08 -3.65 53.51
N ILE A 571 -23.53 -4.60 52.71
CA ILE A 571 -23.39 -6.04 52.97
C ILE A 571 -22.60 -6.70 51.85
N GLY A 572 -21.77 -7.69 52.20
CA GLY A 572 -21.02 -8.49 51.23
C GLY A 572 -20.26 -9.63 51.88
N VAL A 573 -19.77 -10.56 51.07
CA VAL A 573 -18.94 -11.69 51.49
C VAL A 573 -17.48 -11.27 51.48
N VAL A 574 -16.76 -11.49 52.57
CA VAL A 574 -15.32 -11.22 52.64
C VAL A 574 -14.56 -12.13 51.69
N THR A 575 -13.76 -11.55 50.80
CA THR A 575 -12.88 -12.29 49.87
C THR A 575 -11.41 -12.06 50.15
N TYR A 576 -11.05 -10.88 50.66
CA TYR A 576 -9.67 -10.57 51.04
C TYR A 576 -9.62 -9.66 52.27
N SER A 577 -8.79 -10.01 53.25
CA SER A 577 -8.50 -9.18 54.42
C SER A 577 -7.00 -8.96 54.51
N TYR A 578 -6.55 -7.70 54.51
CA TYR A 578 -5.12 -7.39 54.54
C TYR A 578 -4.54 -7.65 55.93
N SER A 579 -3.63 -8.63 56.03
CA SER A 579 -2.99 -9.00 57.28
C SER A 579 -2.19 -7.83 57.88
N GLY A 580 -2.74 -7.20 58.92
CA GLY A 580 -2.11 -6.11 59.67
C GLY A 580 -2.41 -4.70 59.14
N GLY A 581 -3.43 -4.52 58.30
CA GLY A 581 -3.77 -3.23 57.70
C GLY A 581 -5.23 -2.82 57.87
N SER A 582 -5.58 -1.72 57.21
CA SER A 582 -6.87 -1.04 57.34
C SER A 582 -7.82 -1.32 56.17
N SER A 583 -7.67 -2.44 55.45
CA SER A 583 -8.46 -2.68 54.22
C SER A 583 -8.99 -4.10 54.16
N LEU A 584 -10.24 -4.20 53.72
CA LEU A 584 -11.04 -5.41 53.55
C LEU A 584 -11.75 -5.33 52.19
N ILE A 585 -11.76 -6.41 51.42
CA ILE A 585 -12.55 -6.54 50.19
C ILE A 585 -13.72 -7.46 50.47
N ILE A 586 -14.91 -6.98 50.11
CA ILE A 586 -16.15 -7.75 50.10
C ILE A 586 -16.69 -7.86 48.68
N GLN A 587 -17.34 -8.97 48.37
CA GLN A 587 -17.95 -9.24 47.07
C GLN A 587 -19.37 -9.76 47.21
N ASP A 588 -20.13 -9.66 46.12
CA ASP A 588 -21.43 -10.29 45.96
C ASP A 588 -21.65 -10.73 44.51
N ILE A 589 -22.61 -11.62 44.28
CA ILE A 589 -23.05 -12.01 42.92
C ILE A 589 -24.46 -11.48 42.71
N ILE A 590 -24.61 -10.50 41.84
CA ILE A 590 -25.88 -9.80 41.65
C ILE A 590 -26.44 -10.17 40.28
N GLU A 591 -27.70 -10.61 40.25
CA GLU A 591 -28.44 -10.90 39.03
C GLU A 591 -29.19 -9.64 38.54
N ASP A 592 -28.94 -9.24 37.30
CA ASP A 592 -29.74 -8.23 36.62
C ASP A 592 -30.18 -8.70 35.22
N ASN A 593 -30.67 -7.77 34.37
CA ASN A 593 -31.12 -8.09 33.02
C ASN A 593 -30.02 -8.68 32.11
N ASN A 594 -28.76 -8.56 32.50
CA ASN A 594 -27.58 -9.05 31.79
C ASN A 594 -27.05 -10.37 32.34
N GLY A 595 -27.73 -10.97 33.33
CA GLY A 595 -27.33 -12.20 34.01
C GLY A 595 -26.67 -11.94 35.37
N ARG A 596 -26.07 -12.99 35.95
CA ARG A 596 -25.34 -12.90 37.22
C ARG A 596 -23.93 -12.41 36.98
N GLN A 597 -23.53 -11.38 37.71
CA GLN A 597 -22.19 -10.80 37.67
C GLN A 597 -21.60 -10.71 39.07
N ILE A 598 -20.28 -10.80 39.17
CA ILE A 598 -19.56 -10.54 40.42
C ILE A 598 -19.39 -9.02 40.55
N PHE A 599 -19.47 -8.51 41.77
CA PHE A 599 -19.14 -7.13 42.08
C PHE A 599 -18.29 -7.07 43.34
N GLY A 600 -17.24 -6.25 43.33
CA GLY A 600 -16.34 -6.03 44.45
C GLY A 600 -16.50 -4.65 45.09
N TYR A 601 -16.27 -4.58 46.40
CA TYR A 601 -16.28 -3.32 47.14
C TYR A 601 -15.27 -3.31 48.29
N GLN A 602 -14.54 -2.20 48.42
CA GLN A 602 -13.55 -2.03 49.48
C GLN A 602 -14.18 -1.43 50.73
N ILE A 603 -13.78 -1.94 51.91
CA ILE A 603 -14.01 -1.35 53.21
C ILE A 603 -12.66 -0.90 53.78
N TYR A 604 -12.54 0.39 54.10
CA TYR A 604 -11.37 0.98 54.74
C TYR A 604 -11.62 1.27 56.23
N GLY A 605 -10.78 0.69 57.09
CA GLY A 605 -10.86 0.72 58.54
C GLY A 605 -11.89 -0.25 59.11
N PRO A 606 -11.84 -1.56 58.79
CA PRO A 606 -12.77 -2.53 59.36
C PRO A 606 -12.67 -2.53 60.90
N THR A 607 -13.82 -2.61 61.59
CA THR A 607 -13.87 -2.57 63.07
C THR A 607 -13.84 -3.96 63.71
N GLU A 608 -13.88 -5.02 62.91
CA GLU A 608 -13.92 -6.42 63.35
C GLU A 608 -12.87 -7.24 62.60
N GLU A 609 -12.35 -8.28 63.25
CA GLU A 609 -11.52 -9.29 62.59
C GLU A 609 -12.42 -10.29 61.85
N VAL A 610 -12.11 -10.55 60.60
CA VAL A 610 -12.91 -11.39 59.68
C VAL A 610 -12.01 -12.26 58.82
N GLN A 611 -12.58 -13.33 58.28
CA GLN A 611 -11.90 -14.26 57.38
C GLN A 611 -12.65 -14.40 56.05
N PRO A 612 -12.00 -14.85 54.96
CA PRO A 612 -12.67 -15.16 53.71
C PRO A 612 -13.88 -16.09 53.91
N GLY A 613 -15.01 -15.74 53.32
CA GLY A 613 -16.30 -16.44 53.45
C GLY A 613 -17.24 -15.86 54.52
N ASP A 614 -16.77 -14.99 55.42
CA ASP A 614 -17.67 -14.28 56.35
C ASP A 614 -18.59 -13.33 55.58
N ILE A 615 -19.89 -13.30 55.91
CA ILE A 615 -20.81 -12.26 55.43
C ILE A 615 -20.80 -11.13 56.44
N VAL A 616 -20.43 -9.93 56.02
CA VAL A 616 -20.31 -8.77 56.91
C VAL A 616 -21.33 -7.70 56.56
N LEU A 617 -21.86 -7.05 57.60
CA LEU A 617 -22.68 -5.85 57.51
C LEU A 617 -21.90 -4.70 58.13
N ALA A 618 -21.53 -3.72 57.30
CA ALA A 618 -20.72 -2.58 57.69
C ALA A 618 -21.48 -1.26 57.51
N LYS A 619 -21.26 -0.31 58.41
CA LYS A 619 -21.82 1.03 58.36
C LYS A 619 -20.72 2.07 58.21
N GLY A 620 -20.82 2.95 57.22
CA GLY A 620 -19.81 3.98 56.98
C GLY A 620 -20.21 4.97 55.89
N ASN A 621 -19.22 5.64 55.30
CA ASN A 621 -19.42 6.61 54.23
C ASN A 621 -18.87 6.06 52.91
N ALA A 622 -19.72 5.91 51.89
CA ALA A 622 -19.28 5.64 50.53
C ALA A 622 -18.57 6.87 49.96
N VAL A 623 -17.33 6.68 49.51
CA VAL A 623 -16.48 7.72 48.93
C VAL A 623 -15.74 7.19 47.72
N LEU A 624 -15.26 8.13 46.88
CA LEU A 624 -14.34 7.84 45.79
C LEU A 624 -12.93 8.26 46.20
N TYR A 625 -12.07 7.30 46.53
CA TYR A 625 -10.69 7.56 46.95
C TYR A 625 -9.72 7.25 45.81
N TYR A 626 -9.03 8.27 45.31
CA TYR A 626 -8.20 8.20 44.09
C TYR A 626 -8.93 7.59 42.88
N GLY A 627 -10.25 7.77 42.76
CA GLY A 627 -11.04 7.22 41.68
C GLY A 627 -11.60 5.82 41.96
N LEU A 628 -11.30 5.21 43.12
CA LEU A 628 -11.81 3.88 43.49
C LEU A 628 -12.95 3.99 44.52
N PRO A 629 -14.04 3.25 44.34
CA PRO A 629 -15.16 3.24 45.28
C PRO A 629 -14.81 2.46 46.56
N GLU A 630 -15.05 3.07 47.72
CA GLU A 630 -14.81 2.45 49.04
C GLU A 630 -15.79 2.91 50.12
N LEU A 631 -15.99 2.08 51.15
CA LEU A 631 -16.58 2.47 52.42
C LEU A 631 -15.49 2.96 53.39
N SER A 632 -15.49 4.24 53.69
CA SER A 632 -14.56 4.90 54.61
C SER A 632 -15.26 5.37 55.88
N ASN A 633 -14.51 5.73 56.92
CA ASN A 633 -15.05 6.15 58.23
C ASN A 633 -16.07 5.14 58.78
N VAL A 634 -15.70 3.86 58.79
CA VAL A 634 -16.57 2.77 59.25
C VAL A 634 -16.90 2.98 60.73
N GLU A 635 -18.18 3.15 61.04
CA GLU A 635 -18.71 3.35 62.39
C GLU A 635 -18.91 2.03 63.12
N SER A 636 -19.36 1.01 62.40
CA SER A 636 -19.56 -0.34 62.91
C SER A 636 -19.50 -1.38 61.80
N MET A 637 -19.04 -2.57 62.13
CA MET A 637 -19.07 -3.75 61.28
C MET A 637 -19.44 -4.96 62.15
N LYS A 638 -20.06 -5.97 61.56
CA LYS A 638 -20.26 -7.26 62.21
C LYS A 638 -20.42 -8.39 61.20
N THR A 639 -20.05 -9.59 61.59
CA THR A 639 -20.36 -10.82 60.86
C THR A 639 -21.83 -11.19 61.09
N VAL A 640 -22.60 -11.33 60.01
CA VAL A 640 -24.04 -11.66 60.02
C VAL A 640 -24.34 -13.04 59.43
N GLY A 641 -23.34 -13.71 58.85
CA GLY A 641 -23.47 -15.03 58.29
C GLY A 641 -22.14 -15.53 57.71
N SER A 642 -22.23 -16.59 56.91
CA SER A 642 -21.10 -17.15 56.17
C SER A 642 -21.58 -17.71 54.84
N ALA A 643 -20.78 -17.56 53.80
CA ALA A 643 -20.99 -18.13 52.48
C ALA A 643 -19.81 -19.05 52.09
N ALA A 644 -19.94 -19.75 50.96
CA ALA A 644 -18.78 -20.37 50.34
C ALA A 644 -17.75 -19.29 49.98
N VAL A 645 -16.47 -19.60 50.16
CA VAL A 645 -15.40 -18.69 49.73
C VAL A 645 -15.51 -18.50 48.22
N PHE A 646 -15.45 -17.26 47.76
CA PHE A 646 -15.44 -16.95 46.34
C PHE A 646 -14.25 -17.61 45.66
N GLU A 647 -14.52 -18.46 44.68
CA GLU A 647 -13.50 -18.86 43.72
C GLU A 647 -13.13 -17.66 42.86
N PRO A 648 -11.84 -17.46 42.53
CA PRO A 648 -11.43 -16.32 41.74
C PRO A 648 -12.00 -16.40 40.32
N GLN A 649 -12.46 -15.26 39.80
CA GLN A 649 -12.92 -15.16 38.43
C GLN A 649 -11.73 -15.30 37.47
N GLU A 650 -11.79 -16.26 36.56
CA GLU A 650 -10.75 -16.46 35.55
C GLU A 650 -10.86 -15.39 34.46
N ILE A 651 -9.77 -14.63 34.27
CA ILE A 651 -9.67 -13.58 33.26
C ILE A 651 -8.32 -13.64 32.55
N THR A 652 -8.23 -13.04 31.37
CA THR A 652 -6.97 -12.90 30.64
C THR A 652 -6.28 -11.56 30.95
N VAL A 653 -4.98 -11.47 30.67
CA VAL A 653 -4.26 -10.18 30.70
C VAL A 653 -4.93 -9.18 29.75
N GLN A 654 -5.35 -9.64 28.57
CA GLN A 654 -6.06 -8.82 27.60
C GLN A 654 -7.38 -8.28 28.16
N ASP A 655 -8.13 -9.10 28.93
CA ASP A 655 -9.37 -8.67 29.56
C ASP A 655 -9.14 -7.54 30.56
N ILE A 656 -8.08 -7.58 31.36
CA ILE A 656 -7.76 -6.50 32.30
C ILE A 656 -7.27 -5.24 31.61
N VAL A 657 -6.50 -5.38 30.53
CA VAL A 657 -6.05 -4.21 29.75
C VAL A 657 -7.23 -3.52 29.07
N ALA A 658 -8.21 -4.28 28.59
CA ALA A 658 -9.38 -3.73 27.89
C ALA A 658 -10.52 -3.33 28.84
N TYR A 659 -10.75 -4.07 29.92
CA TYR A 659 -11.94 -3.97 30.79
C TYR A 659 -11.59 -3.86 32.29
N GLY A 660 -10.37 -3.43 32.63
CA GLY A 660 -9.86 -3.39 34.01
C GLY A 660 -10.79 -2.70 35.02
N ASP A 661 -11.51 -1.67 34.60
CA ASP A 661 -12.50 -0.96 35.42
C ASP A 661 -13.67 -1.85 35.87
N GLN A 662 -14.01 -2.90 35.12
CA GLN A 662 -15.06 -3.85 35.48
C GLN A 662 -14.64 -4.80 36.61
N PHE A 663 -13.33 -5.00 36.84
CA PHE A 663 -12.79 -5.94 37.82
C PHE A 663 -12.28 -5.28 39.11
N VAL A 664 -12.58 -4.00 39.29
CA VAL A 664 -12.15 -3.24 40.47
C VAL A 664 -12.70 -3.89 41.74
N ASN A 665 -11.80 -4.18 42.69
CA ASN A 665 -12.10 -4.87 43.95
C ASN A 665 -12.63 -6.31 43.79
N GLU A 666 -12.44 -6.95 42.63
CA GLU A 666 -12.82 -8.34 42.42
C GLU A 666 -11.65 -9.31 42.60
N TYR A 667 -11.93 -10.49 43.14
CA TYR A 667 -10.97 -11.57 43.26
C TYR A 667 -10.84 -12.32 41.93
N VAL A 668 -9.68 -12.16 41.28
CA VAL A 668 -9.43 -12.64 39.91
C VAL A 668 -8.23 -13.57 39.82
N LEU A 669 -8.24 -14.46 38.82
CA LEU A 669 -7.15 -15.39 38.48
C LEU A 669 -6.73 -15.17 37.03
N PHE A 670 -5.46 -14.83 36.84
CA PHE A 670 -4.82 -14.80 35.52
C PHE A 670 -4.20 -16.16 35.21
N LYS A 671 -4.53 -16.74 34.04
CA LYS A 671 -3.95 -18.01 33.57
C LYS A 671 -2.90 -17.85 32.48
N ASP A 672 -2.84 -16.67 31.88
CA ASP A 672 -2.01 -16.29 30.74
C ASP A 672 -0.91 -15.30 31.13
N LEU A 673 -0.59 -15.20 32.43
CA LEU A 673 0.44 -14.31 32.94
C LEU A 673 1.81 -14.99 32.92
N GLU A 674 2.77 -14.40 32.21
CA GLU A 674 4.19 -14.73 32.33
C GLU A 674 4.87 -13.70 33.24
N LEU A 675 5.34 -14.14 34.41
CA LEU A 675 6.05 -13.26 35.34
C LEU A 675 7.48 -13.02 34.81
N PRO A 676 7.97 -11.77 34.76
CA PRO A 676 9.37 -11.52 34.44
C PRO A 676 10.27 -12.10 35.54
N VAL A 677 11.56 -12.26 35.21
CA VAL A 677 12.57 -12.64 36.20
C VAL A 677 12.57 -11.60 37.33
N TYR A 678 12.25 -12.04 38.54
CA TYR A 678 12.21 -11.18 39.73
C TYR A 678 13.56 -10.49 39.94
N ASP A 679 13.59 -9.17 39.81
CA ASP A 679 14.80 -8.34 39.83
C ASP A 679 15.28 -7.97 41.24
N GLY A 680 14.57 -8.42 42.28
CA GLY A 680 14.81 -8.04 43.67
C GLY A 680 13.97 -6.88 44.18
N GLY A 681 12.93 -6.46 43.43
CA GLY A 681 11.97 -5.45 43.87
C GLY A 681 12.44 -4.01 43.64
N SER A 682 13.32 -3.79 42.66
CA SER A 682 13.68 -2.43 42.23
C SER A 682 12.60 -1.77 41.37
N GLY A 683 11.69 -2.56 40.79
CA GLY A 683 10.57 -2.08 39.98
C GLY A 683 11.02 -1.70 38.58
#